data_AF-A0A810NDP8-F1
#
_entry.id   AF-A0A810NDP8-F1
#
_cell.length_a   1.000
_cell.length_b   1.000
_cell.length_c   1.000
_cell.angle_alpha   90.00
_cell.angle_beta   90.00
_cell.angle_gamma   90.00
#
_symmetry.space_group_name_H-M   'P 1'
#
loop_
_entity.id
_entity.type
_entity.pdbx_description
1 polymer ?
#
loop_
_entity_poly.entity_id
_entity_poly.type
_entity_poly.pdbx_seq_one_letter_code
_entity_poly.pdbx_strand_id
1 'polypeptide(L)'
;MFRRVDAATIRIAVHAGPDDAAPWPHRRDVSGIQRWLRAVWQKAGMAEAVWTASPVFAARVEAVLAAGTIDPDRGWRMALALARYLVRAQRRATPFGLFAAVAALRFDAVATVTPLQASMVRVRPDAGWLASLLARLEVDPDVRRGLRVQANNLMLVRGPRIVMGHRPHASLPHRGATSVRNTEAVRLIVSLTTAPMPWAELVDKVAAAFPRFPRASAEALVADLVDHAILISALRPPSTCTDPIGHVLRQLDNSLDRESCRQRTVRADLRSLHAHLGTGRPGSTDLRGLADKMSGLASVPQPLVVDLGLGDRIVLPDQVAAEIVAAVDVLRRLTPDPVGRPEWRSYRARFIDRYGPAGVVPLTQLVDPITGLGYPDHFTRAADSAAASLSGRDERLLTLAQEALIDGVHEVVLDDAAVRSLAGTDQPSGHVSPHADVTAEVRAVSLNALNEGRFTVALTGMGRSAMATGGRFLDLLPDAERERMCREFARLPVAVDGAIPAQLSFPPRNLGAQNALHSRQVLPWLISLAEHRPTSEDVIRLDDLAVAAGHDRLVLVSMSRRRVVEPTVAHAAALHAMPPLGRFLVELPRAMDARLKPFDWGAASCLPFRPALRYGKVLLTAARWRIDPARQPAADASDREWSTTWEALRTRLQLPAWVQVGSGDQRLRLNLDQPMDRALLRAHLDTSAQPITVVEAATPRDFGWLSGRAHEVVVPVASTAAPAPVPAAVAARGAWPPAAAAPVMPGSGGLLSASLAVDPAMMELVLLRGMPVLFADWPEPPLWWFIRMRRPFPHLRLRLHTDDYGDAAVKFGRWASGLRQQGVAGDLNLDTYHPESGRYGNGAALAAAQELFAADSTAAIAQMRTQPEGRIDRQAFTAASMIDLAAGVLGSHTDGCEWLVARPEPAGRVPIDRAVLRQAVTLDPAALPEPVRNAWQQRSQAAARYAAALSASGGPLTPNTVLASLLHLHVVRADGPDEDGEQVTYRLARHIALAAVRRRVRTPGAPR
;
A
#
# COMPACT_ATOMS: atom_id res chain seq x y z
N MET A 1 -5.34 -2.31 23.27
CA MET A 1 -5.19 -3.03 21.99
C MET A 1 -3.76 -3.00 21.44
N PHE A 2 -2.88 -2.13 21.96
CA PHE A 2 -1.49 -2.04 21.56
C PHE A 2 -0.57 -2.07 22.78
N ARG A 3 0.71 -2.39 22.56
CA ARG A 3 1.80 -2.27 23.53
C ARG A 3 2.97 -1.54 22.91
N ARG A 4 3.81 -0.91 23.73
CA ARG A 4 5.10 -0.38 23.27
C ARG A 4 6.05 -1.53 22.92
N VAL A 5 6.95 -1.28 21.98
CA VAL A 5 8.11 -2.12 21.69
C VAL A 5 9.34 -1.42 22.25
N ASP A 6 10.27 -2.16 22.86
CA ASP A 6 11.47 -1.60 23.48
C ASP A 6 12.55 -1.24 22.43
N ALA A 7 12.18 -0.41 21.47
CA ALA A 7 13.02 0.02 20.36
C ALA A 7 12.76 1.49 19.96
N ALA A 8 12.54 2.35 20.95
CA ALA A 8 12.29 3.76 20.71
C ALA A 8 13.57 4.54 20.41
N THR A 9 13.42 5.60 19.62
CA THR A 9 14.49 6.56 19.33
C THR A 9 13.99 7.98 19.59
N ILE A 10 14.91 8.91 19.76
CA ILE A 10 14.61 10.33 19.84
C ILE A 10 15.46 11.09 18.82
N ARG A 11 14.84 12.09 18.19
CA ARG A 11 15.47 13.01 17.25
C ARG A 11 15.51 14.38 17.88
N ILE A 12 16.65 15.06 17.85
CA ILE A 12 16.89 16.28 18.64
C ILE A 12 17.60 17.33 17.78
N ALA A 13 17.11 18.56 17.80
CA ALA A 13 17.81 19.71 17.22
C ALA A 13 19.16 19.94 17.94
N VAL A 14 20.25 20.10 17.19
CA VAL A 14 21.60 20.18 17.76
C VAL A 14 21.81 21.50 18.50
N HIS A 15 21.29 22.60 17.96
CA HIS A 15 21.42 23.91 18.56
C HIS A 15 20.26 24.18 19.51
N ALA A 16 20.56 24.59 20.75
CA ALA A 16 19.57 25.22 21.61
C ALA A 16 19.28 26.64 21.08
N GLY A 17 18.02 27.09 21.18
CA GLY A 17 17.62 28.43 20.76
C GLY A 17 17.21 29.32 21.94
N PRO A 18 17.34 30.67 21.83
CA PRO A 18 18.16 31.43 20.90
C PRO A 18 19.40 32.02 21.60
N ASP A 19 20.61 31.71 21.10
CA ASP A 19 21.75 32.62 21.26
C ASP A 19 21.43 33.95 20.54
N ASP A 20 21.69 35.08 21.21
CA ASP A 20 21.55 36.45 20.69
C ASP A 20 22.16 36.57 19.29
N ALA A 21 21.30 36.50 18.26
CA ALA A 21 21.71 36.85 16.92
C ALA A 21 21.71 38.38 16.80
N ALA A 22 22.59 38.91 15.94
CA ALA A 22 22.53 40.32 15.57
C ALA A 22 21.09 40.71 15.13
N PRO A 23 20.68 41.99 15.32
CA PRO A 23 19.36 42.46 14.91
C PRO A 23 19.05 42.09 13.46
N TRP A 24 17.81 41.64 13.19
CA TRP A 24 17.38 41.32 11.84
C TRP A 24 17.42 42.58 10.95
N PRO A 25 18.09 42.52 9.79
CA PRO A 25 18.32 43.71 8.97
C PRO A 25 17.09 44.14 8.17
N HIS A 26 17.07 45.39 7.72
CA HIS A 26 16.10 45.86 6.73
C HIS A 26 16.49 45.40 5.32
N ARG A 27 15.49 45.17 4.44
CA ARG A 27 15.69 44.64 3.07
C ARG A 27 16.68 45.45 2.22
N ARG A 28 16.76 46.77 2.43
CA ARG A 28 17.66 47.67 1.70
C ARG A 28 18.94 48.04 2.47
N ASP A 29 19.10 47.59 3.72
CA ASP A 29 20.29 47.86 4.53
C ASP A 29 21.37 46.82 4.24
N VAL A 30 22.19 47.09 3.22
CA VAL A 30 23.32 46.24 2.81
C VAL A 30 24.27 45.97 3.97
N SER A 31 24.57 46.98 4.79
CA SER A 31 25.50 46.86 5.92
C SER A 31 24.94 45.98 7.03
N GLY A 32 23.64 46.11 7.33
CA GLY A 32 22.92 45.25 8.26
C GLY A 32 22.85 43.81 7.78
N ILE A 33 22.56 43.60 6.49
CA ILE A 33 22.53 42.27 5.87
C ILE A 33 23.89 41.58 6.04
N GLN A 34 24.98 42.26 5.71
CA GLN A 34 26.33 41.70 5.87
C GLN A 34 26.69 41.39 7.33
N ARG A 35 26.36 42.30 8.26
CA ARG A 35 26.59 42.08 9.70
C ARG A 35 25.81 40.86 10.21
N TRP A 36 24.54 40.74 9.82
CA TRP A 36 23.69 39.62 10.22
C TRP A 36 24.19 38.29 9.63
N LEU A 37 24.52 38.26 8.33
CA LEU A 37 25.10 37.08 7.68
C LEU A 37 26.37 36.62 8.39
N ARG A 38 27.30 37.54 8.68
CA ARG A 38 28.55 37.23 9.38
C ARG A 38 28.29 36.67 10.78
N ALA A 39 27.41 37.33 11.55
CA ALA A 39 27.08 36.91 12.91
C ALA A 39 26.48 35.49 12.95
N VAL A 40 25.56 35.17 12.04
CA VAL A 40 24.96 33.83 11.98
C VAL A 40 25.95 32.80 11.45
N TRP A 41 26.77 33.15 10.45
CA TRP A 41 27.77 32.25 9.87
C TRP A 41 28.86 31.85 10.87
N GLN A 42 29.22 32.76 11.79
CA GLN A 42 30.21 32.53 12.85
C GLN A 42 29.67 31.72 14.04
N LYS A 43 28.36 31.42 14.09
CA LYS A 43 27.82 30.53 15.14
C LYS A 43 28.45 29.15 15.03
N ALA A 44 28.80 28.57 16.17
CA ALA A 44 29.48 27.28 16.25
C ALA A 44 28.73 26.20 15.45
N GLY A 45 29.44 25.56 14.51
CA GLY A 45 28.91 24.50 13.64
C GLY A 45 27.93 24.95 12.54
N MET A 46 27.52 26.22 12.48
CA MET A 46 26.52 26.68 11.50
C MET A 46 27.03 26.62 10.06
N ALA A 47 28.21 27.18 9.79
CA ALA A 47 28.81 27.16 8.46
C ALA A 47 29.01 25.73 7.93
N GLU A 48 29.48 24.82 8.80
CA GLU A 48 29.65 23.41 8.47
C GLU A 48 28.31 22.72 8.21
N ALA A 49 27.29 22.92 9.07
CA ALA A 49 25.95 22.36 8.86
C ALA A 49 25.31 22.85 7.56
N VAL A 50 25.42 24.15 7.24
CA VAL A 50 24.91 24.70 5.98
C VAL A 50 25.68 24.12 4.79
N TRP A 51 27.00 24.01 4.88
CA TRP A 51 27.81 23.40 3.83
C TRP A 51 27.43 21.92 3.60
N THR A 52 27.24 21.12 4.65
CA THR A 52 26.79 19.72 4.49
C THR A 52 25.42 19.59 3.82
N ALA A 53 24.53 20.55 4.00
CA ALA A 53 23.23 20.55 3.34
C ALA A 53 23.25 21.15 1.93
N SER A 54 24.06 22.19 1.70
CA SER A 54 24.10 22.93 0.45
C SER A 54 25.47 23.61 0.24
N PRO A 55 26.46 22.90 -0.32
CA PRO A 55 27.79 23.45 -0.57
C PRO A 55 27.77 24.69 -1.47
N VAL A 56 26.92 24.68 -2.51
CA VAL A 56 26.75 25.81 -3.43
C VAL A 56 26.24 27.06 -2.72
N PHE A 57 25.32 26.91 -1.76
CA PHE A 57 24.83 28.04 -0.98
C PHE A 57 25.90 28.53 0.01
N ALA A 58 26.60 27.61 0.68
CA ALA A 58 27.69 27.97 1.58
C ALA A 58 28.80 28.77 0.88
N ALA A 59 29.26 28.32 -0.29
CA ALA A 59 30.26 29.01 -1.09
C ALA A 59 29.83 30.44 -1.48
N ARG A 60 28.53 30.64 -1.76
CA ARG A 60 27.98 31.98 -2.05
C ARG A 60 28.02 32.90 -0.83
N VAL A 61 27.69 32.37 0.36
CA VAL A 61 27.77 33.15 1.61
C VAL A 61 29.23 33.53 1.89
N GLU A 62 30.16 32.58 1.77
CA GLU A 62 31.59 32.80 1.99
C GLU A 62 32.17 33.84 1.02
N ALA A 63 31.85 33.74 -0.27
CA ALA A 63 32.28 34.70 -1.28
C ALA A 63 31.80 36.12 -0.98
N VAL A 64 30.55 36.29 -0.54
CA VAL A 64 30.01 37.59 -0.16
C VAL A 64 30.70 38.15 1.08
N LEU A 65 30.92 37.31 2.09
CA LEU A 65 31.58 37.72 3.33
C LEU A 65 33.05 38.12 3.09
N ALA A 66 33.71 37.49 2.12
CA ALA A 66 35.07 37.82 1.69
C ALA A 66 35.13 39.09 0.82
N ALA A 67 34.24 39.24 -0.16
CA ALA A 67 34.24 40.37 -1.10
C ALA A 67 33.81 41.71 -0.46
N GLY A 68 33.09 41.67 0.67
CA GLY A 68 32.67 42.86 1.40
C GLY A 68 31.63 43.73 0.68
N THR A 69 31.15 43.33 -0.50
CA THR A 69 30.12 44.02 -1.30
C THR A 69 29.00 43.05 -1.67
N ILE A 70 27.75 43.53 -1.64
CA ILE A 70 26.60 42.72 -2.06
C ILE A 70 25.48 43.58 -2.64
N ASP A 71 24.89 43.09 -3.72
CA ASP A 71 23.63 43.60 -4.26
C ASP A 71 22.49 43.43 -3.22
N PRO A 72 21.70 44.49 -2.90
CA PRO A 72 20.69 44.43 -1.85
C PRO A 72 19.69 43.28 -1.99
N ASP A 73 19.14 43.04 -3.19
CA ASP A 73 18.12 42.00 -3.40
C ASP A 73 18.69 40.58 -3.36
N ARG A 74 19.91 40.37 -3.85
CA ARG A 74 20.65 39.10 -3.66
C ARG A 74 20.98 38.88 -2.18
N GLY A 75 21.43 39.92 -1.49
CA GLY A 75 21.74 39.88 -0.06
C GLY A 75 20.54 39.51 0.79
N TRP A 76 19.39 40.12 0.52
CA TRP A 76 18.14 39.82 1.22
C TRP A 76 17.70 38.37 1.02
N ARG A 77 17.70 37.87 -0.23
CA ARG A 77 17.37 36.46 -0.51
C ARG A 77 18.33 35.49 0.18
N MET A 78 19.61 35.85 0.25
CA MET A 78 20.61 35.06 0.97
C MET A 78 20.38 35.06 2.48
N ALA A 79 20.04 36.21 3.07
CA ALA A 79 19.67 36.32 4.49
C ALA A 79 18.44 35.47 4.82
N LEU A 80 17.38 35.52 4.00
CA LEU A 80 16.19 34.67 4.17
C LEU A 80 16.54 33.17 4.08
N ALA A 81 17.40 32.78 3.13
CA ALA A 81 17.83 31.39 3.00
C ALA A 81 18.64 30.92 4.22
N LEU A 82 19.59 31.72 4.72
CA LEU A 82 20.35 31.40 5.92
C LEU A 82 19.46 31.40 7.17
N ALA A 83 18.46 32.28 7.25
CA ALA A 83 17.49 32.30 8.35
C ALA A 83 16.66 31.01 8.40
N ARG A 84 16.29 30.43 7.25
CA ARG A 84 15.64 29.11 7.21
C ARG A 84 16.55 28.00 7.78
N TYR A 85 17.84 28.05 7.49
CA TYR A 85 18.80 27.11 8.08
C TYR A 85 18.98 27.32 9.59
N LEU A 86 18.99 28.57 10.06
CA LEU A 86 19.04 28.89 11.49
C LEU A 86 17.79 28.36 12.22
N VAL A 87 16.59 28.64 11.69
CA VAL A 87 15.33 28.10 12.21
C VAL A 87 15.34 26.58 12.22
N ARG A 88 15.86 25.94 11.17
CA ARG A 88 16.02 24.49 11.13
C ARG A 88 16.91 23.98 12.25
N ALA A 89 18.11 24.55 12.40
CA ALA A 89 19.11 24.14 13.37
C ALA A 89 18.59 24.17 14.82
N GLN A 90 17.77 25.17 15.13
CA GLN A 90 17.31 25.44 16.49
C GLN A 90 15.95 24.82 16.83
N ARG A 91 15.07 24.65 15.84
CA ARG A 91 13.63 24.46 16.09
C ARG A 91 13.03 23.24 15.39
N ARG A 92 13.87 22.41 14.76
CA ARG A 92 13.39 21.27 13.99
C ARG A 92 14.18 19.99 14.28
N ALA A 93 13.47 18.98 14.77
CA ALA A 93 14.05 17.69 15.14
C ALA A 93 14.33 16.75 13.96
N THR A 94 13.80 16.99 12.75
CA THR A 94 13.95 16.07 11.61
C THR A 94 15.42 15.91 11.19
N PRO A 95 16.03 14.70 11.29
CA PRO A 95 17.45 14.49 10.99
C PRO A 95 17.82 14.86 9.56
N PHE A 96 18.82 15.72 9.41
CA PHE A 96 19.37 16.16 8.13
C PHE A 96 20.73 16.80 8.34
N GLY A 97 21.79 16.15 7.85
CA GLY A 97 23.15 16.64 8.05
C GLY A 97 23.45 16.81 9.54
N LEU A 98 24.03 17.96 9.87
CA LEU A 98 24.44 18.33 11.22
C LEU A 98 23.39 19.19 11.98
N PHE A 99 22.16 19.33 11.46
CA PHE A 99 21.14 20.17 12.10
C PHE A 99 20.36 19.47 13.21
N ALA A 100 20.20 18.15 13.11
CA ALA A 100 19.47 17.35 14.08
C ALA A 100 20.08 15.95 14.17
N ALA A 101 20.13 15.42 15.37
CA ALA A 101 20.76 14.16 15.70
C ALA A 101 19.76 13.11 16.17
N VAL A 102 20.18 11.84 16.18
CA VAL A 102 19.39 10.69 16.63
C VAL A 102 20.06 10.01 17.83
N ALA A 103 19.27 9.62 18.83
CA ALA A 103 19.71 8.82 19.97
C ALA A 103 18.73 7.68 20.25
N ALA A 104 19.21 6.65 20.96
CA ALA A 104 18.35 5.63 21.55
C ALA A 104 17.52 6.25 22.69
N LEU A 105 16.27 5.80 22.82
CA LEU A 105 15.36 6.23 23.87
C LEU A 105 14.89 5.02 24.69
N ARG A 106 14.90 5.17 26.02
CA ARG A 106 14.35 4.18 26.95
C ARG A 106 13.15 4.75 27.70
N PHE A 107 12.34 3.85 28.24
CA PHE A 107 11.26 4.18 29.15
C PHE A 107 11.44 3.43 30.47
N ASP A 108 11.29 4.16 31.58
CA ASP A 108 11.42 3.68 32.96
C ASP A 108 10.56 4.56 33.89
N ALA A 109 10.61 4.36 35.21
CA ALA A 109 9.84 5.14 36.17
C ALA A 109 10.27 6.63 36.24
N VAL A 110 11.56 6.92 36.03
CA VAL A 110 12.14 8.27 36.22
C VAL A 110 12.81 8.77 34.95
N ALA A 111 12.44 9.97 34.53
CA ALA A 111 13.07 10.68 33.43
C ALA A 111 14.50 11.05 33.78
N THR A 112 15.45 10.69 32.92
CA THR A 112 16.85 11.09 33.05
C THR A 112 17.44 11.44 31.69
N VAL A 113 18.28 12.48 31.67
CA VAL A 113 19.10 12.85 30.52
C VAL A 113 20.53 12.87 31.01
N THR A 114 21.32 11.88 30.59
CA THR A 114 22.76 11.82 30.91
C THR A 114 23.55 12.21 29.65
N PRO A 115 24.15 13.41 29.60
CA PRO A 115 25.04 13.78 28.51
C PRO A 115 26.28 12.89 28.56
N LEU A 116 26.58 12.20 27.46
CA LEU A 116 27.75 11.32 27.38
C LEU A 116 28.89 11.92 26.53
N GLN A 117 28.69 13.13 25.99
CA GLN A 117 29.63 13.92 25.15
C GLN A 117 30.24 13.19 23.94
N ALA A 118 29.84 11.94 23.66
CA ALA A 118 30.26 11.16 22.51
C ALA A 118 29.24 11.30 21.37
N SER A 119 29.22 12.46 20.71
CA SER A 119 28.52 12.61 19.43
C SER A 119 29.22 11.77 18.37
N MET A 120 28.45 11.17 17.46
CA MET A 120 28.96 10.35 16.36
C MET A 120 28.48 10.93 15.04
N VAL A 121 29.39 11.18 14.11
CA VAL A 121 29.07 11.57 12.74
C VAL A 121 29.21 10.36 11.85
N ARG A 122 28.17 10.02 11.09
CA ARG A 122 28.27 9.03 10.03
C ARG A 122 28.28 9.70 8.68
N VAL A 123 29.35 9.47 7.93
CA VAL A 123 29.50 9.95 6.56
C VAL A 123 29.25 8.80 5.59
N ARG A 124 28.37 9.02 4.62
CA ARG A 124 28.02 8.07 3.55
C ARG A 124 28.15 8.77 2.19
N PRO A 125 28.41 8.03 1.10
CA PRO A 125 28.33 8.63 -0.23
C PRO A 125 26.89 9.03 -0.56
N ASP A 126 26.72 10.17 -1.22
CA ASP A 126 25.46 10.57 -1.83
C ASP A 126 25.07 9.59 -2.96
N ALA A 127 23.77 9.29 -3.07
CA ALA A 127 23.26 8.37 -4.07
C ALA A 127 23.50 8.85 -5.52
N GLY A 128 23.43 10.15 -5.77
CA GLY A 128 23.75 10.77 -7.05
C GLY A 128 25.22 10.60 -7.42
N TRP A 129 26.11 10.90 -6.46
CA TRP A 129 27.55 10.66 -6.61
C TRP A 129 27.86 9.19 -6.87
N LEU A 130 27.29 8.28 -6.05
CA LEU A 130 27.53 6.85 -6.16
C LEU A 130 27.05 6.33 -7.51
N ALA A 131 25.84 6.69 -7.96
CA ALA A 131 25.35 6.28 -9.28
C ALA A 131 26.24 6.79 -10.43
N SER A 132 26.78 8.01 -10.32
CA SER A 132 27.71 8.59 -11.30
C SER A 132 29.06 7.85 -11.34
N LEU A 133 29.59 7.45 -10.19
CA LEU A 133 30.78 6.60 -10.11
C LEU A 133 30.49 5.22 -10.72
N LEU A 134 29.42 4.56 -10.30
CA LEU A 134 29.04 3.23 -10.76
C LEU A 134 28.83 3.18 -12.28
N ALA A 135 28.13 4.17 -12.85
CA ALA A 135 27.91 4.23 -14.30
C ALA A 135 29.22 4.28 -15.10
N ARG A 136 30.24 5.00 -14.60
CA ARG A 136 31.56 5.06 -15.26
C ARG A 136 32.34 3.76 -15.13
N LEU A 137 32.26 3.11 -13.97
CA LEU A 137 32.87 1.80 -13.75
C LEU A 137 32.21 0.70 -14.59
N GLU A 138 30.88 0.77 -14.81
CA GLU A 138 30.15 -0.21 -15.63
C GLU A 138 30.47 -0.10 -17.14
N VAL A 139 30.90 1.09 -17.60
CA VAL A 139 31.33 1.31 -18.99
C VAL A 139 32.74 0.74 -19.24
N ASP A 140 33.59 0.64 -18.21
CA ASP A 140 34.95 0.11 -18.34
C ASP A 140 34.92 -1.41 -18.66
N PRO A 141 35.40 -1.82 -19.85
CA PRO A 141 35.41 -3.23 -20.25
C PRO A 141 36.18 -4.14 -19.31
N ASP A 142 37.25 -3.65 -18.69
CA ASP A 142 38.08 -4.43 -17.80
C ASP A 142 37.40 -4.64 -16.44
N VAL A 143 36.57 -3.68 -15.99
CA VAL A 143 35.72 -3.87 -14.81
C VAL A 143 34.57 -4.84 -15.12
N ARG A 144 33.78 -4.56 -16.16
CA ARG A 144 32.53 -5.29 -16.40
C ARG A 144 32.74 -6.79 -16.65
N ARG A 145 33.85 -7.19 -17.27
CA ARG A 145 34.19 -8.61 -17.52
C ARG A 145 34.31 -9.44 -16.24
N GLY A 146 34.70 -8.82 -15.13
CA GLY A 146 34.77 -9.47 -13.81
C GLY A 146 33.49 -9.38 -12.99
N LEU A 147 32.48 -8.63 -13.44
CA LEU A 147 31.23 -8.49 -12.72
C LEU A 147 30.30 -9.68 -12.97
N ARG A 148 29.35 -9.87 -12.04
CA ARG A 148 28.16 -10.68 -12.27
C ARG A 148 27.01 -9.77 -12.67
N VAL A 149 26.10 -10.29 -13.49
CA VAL A 149 24.87 -9.61 -13.90
C VAL A 149 23.66 -10.49 -13.63
N GLN A 150 22.54 -9.84 -13.34
CA GLN A 150 21.26 -10.50 -13.08
C GLN A 150 20.14 -9.76 -13.81
N ALA A 151 19.14 -10.49 -14.30
CA ALA A 151 17.98 -9.90 -14.93
C ALA A 151 17.13 -9.10 -13.93
N ASN A 152 16.66 -7.93 -14.34
CA ASN A 152 15.82 -7.07 -13.53
C ASN A 152 14.42 -7.67 -13.36
N ASN A 153 14.07 -8.10 -12.16
CA ASN A 153 12.80 -8.76 -11.88
C ASN A 153 11.56 -7.85 -11.95
N LEU A 154 11.71 -6.56 -12.29
CA LEU A 154 10.60 -5.64 -12.60
C LEU A 154 10.33 -5.48 -14.11
N MET A 155 11.04 -6.22 -14.97
CA MET A 155 10.83 -6.18 -16.41
C MET A 155 9.47 -6.76 -16.81
N LEU A 156 8.84 -6.17 -17.82
CA LEU A 156 7.58 -6.65 -18.39
C LEU A 156 7.78 -7.06 -19.84
N VAL A 157 7.49 -8.31 -20.16
CA VAL A 157 7.48 -8.78 -21.55
C VAL A 157 6.13 -8.43 -22.19
N ARG A 158 6.15 -7.63 -23.24
CA ARG A 158 4.97 -7.21 -24.01
C ARG A 158 5.17 -7.54 -25.49
N GLY A 159 4.67 -8.71 -25.89
CA GLY A 159 4.85 -9.24 -27.25
C GLY A 159 6.34 -9.28 -27.64
N PRO A 160 6.74 -8.60 -28.74
CA PRO A 160 8.12 -8.63 -29.22
C PRO A 160 9.05 -7.67 -28.47
N ARG A 161 8.67 -7.12 -27.31
CA ARG A 161 9.48 -6.16 -26.55
C ARG A 161 9.54 -6.48 -25.05
N ILE A 162 10.65 -6.11 -24.43
CA ILE A 162 10.79 -6.01 -22.97
C ILE A 162 10.65 -4.53 -22.62
N VAL A 163 9.79 -4.21 -21.66
CA VAL A 163 9.51 -2.85 -21.20
C VAL A 163 9.92 -2.71 -19.74
N MET A 164 10.72 -1.69 -19.45
CA MET A 164 11.06 -1.27 -18.10
C MET A 164 10.36 0.06 -17.82
N GLY A 165 9.42 0.08 -16.88
CA GLY A 165 8.65 1.28 -16.56
C GLY A 165 9.49 2.40 -15.92
N HIS A 166 10.68 2.07 -15.40
CA HIS A 166 11.63 2.98 -14.81
C HIS A 166 13.04 2.37 -14.83
N ARG A 167 14.08 3.21 -14.98
CA ARG A 167 15.48 2.82 -14.81
C ARG A 167 15.94 3.15 -13.38
N PRO A 168 15.92 2.18 -12.46
CA PRO A 168 16.46 2.40 -11.13
C PRO A 168 17.94 2.79 -11.28
N HIS A 169 18.36 3.86 -10.60
CA HIS A 169 19.73 4.39 -10.60
C HIS A 169 20.21 5.20 -11.81
N ALA A 170 19.32 5.65 -12.70
CA ALA A 170 19.71 6.65 -13.70
C ALA A 170 19.94 8.04 -13.06
N SER A 171 21.06 8.68 -13.42
CA SER A 171 21.55 9.93 -12.81
C SER A 171 20.70 11.16 -13.14
N LEU A 172 19.96 11.12 -14.25
CA LEU A 172 18.99 12.16 -14.63
C LEU A 172 17.57 11.66 -14.35
N PRO A 173 16.61 12.56 -14.07
CA PRO A 173 15.19 12.21 -14.06
C PRO A 173 14.76 11.85 -15.48
N HIS A 174 15.13 10.66 -15.95
CA HIS A 174 14.59 10.08 -17.17
C HIS A 174 13.12 9.75 -16.90
N ARG A 175 12.25 10.68 -17.30
CA ARG A 175 10.81 10.46 -17.40
C ARG A 175 10.57 9.60 -18.64
N GLY A 176 10.71 8.27 -18.51
CA GLY A 176 10.40 7.39 -19.62
C GLY A 176 10.58 5.92 -19.28
N ALA A 177 9.67 5.10 -19.79
CA ALA A 177 9.89 3.67 -19.87
C ALA A 177 10.95 3.39 -20.95
N THR A 178 11.87 2.45 -20.71
CA THR A 178 12.73 1.93 -21.78
C THR A 178 12.10 0.70 -22.41
N SER A 179 12.34 0.49 -23.70
CA SER A 179 11.81 -0.66 -24.42
C SER A 179 12.81 -1.22 -25.42
N VAL A 180 13.24 -2.45 -25.19
CA VAL A 180 14.16 -3.19 -26.06
C VAL A 180 13.41 -4.29 -26.78
N ARG A 181 13.81 -4.60 -28.02
CA ARG A 181 13.23 -5.72 -28.78
C ARG A 181 13.60 -7.04 -28.09
N ASN A 182 12.61 -7.90 -27.84
CA ASN A 182 12.76 -9.20 -27.23
C ASN A 182 13.22 -10.24 -28.28
N THR A 183 14.42 -10.09 -28.82
CA THR A 183 15.02 -11.03 -29.78
C THR A 183 15.37 -12.36 -29.11
N GLU A 184 15.70 -13.40 -29.88
CA GLU A 184 16.15 -14.69 -29.33
C GLU A 184 17.38 -14.55 -28.44
N ALA A 185 18.36 -13.73 -28.84
CA ALA A 185 19.53 -13.43 -28.02
C ALA A 185 19.18 -12.76 -26.69
N VAL A 186 18.25 -11.79 -26.70
CA VAL A 186 17.78 -11.13 -25.46
C VAL A 186 17.02 -12.11 -24.57
N ARG A 187 16.16 -12.98 -25.13
CA ARG A 187 15.45 -14.03 -24.37
C ARG A 187 16.43 -15.00 -23.71
N LEU A 188 17.47 -15.42 -24.43
CA LEU A 188 18.53 -16.29 -23.89
C LEU A 188 19.29 -15.58 -22.76
N ILE A 189 19.67 -14.31 -22.96
CA ILE A 189 20.36 -13.54 -21.92
C ILE A 189 19.50 -13.46 -20.65
N VAL A 190 18.22 -13.11 -20.79
CA VAL A 190 17.30 -12.98 -19.64
C VAL A 190 17.09 -14.32 -18.94
N SER A 191 16.96 -15.43 -19.66
CA SER A 191 16.77 -16.75 -19.04
C SER A 191 18.01 -17.20 -18.27
N LEU A 192 19.20 -17.01 -18.84
CA LEU A 192 20.49 -17.35 -18.22
C LEU A 192 20.80 -16.49 -16.98
N THR A 193 20.25 -15.28 -16.91
CA THR A 193 20.51 -14.30 -15.83
C THR A 193 19.38 -14.20 -14.80
N THR A 194 18.46 -15.16 -14.76
CA THR A 194 17.46 -15.27 -13.69
C THR A 194 18.09 -15.44 -12.30
N ALA A 195 19.29 -16.02 -12.26
CA ALA A 195 20.24 -15.98 -11.15
C ALA A 195 21.51 -15.21 -11.58
N PRO A 196 22.30 -14.66 -10.65
CA PRO A 196 23.54 -13.96 -10.97
C PRO A 196 24.53 -14.80 -11.80
N MET A 197 24.89 -14.32 -12.99
CA MET A 197 25.85 -14.97 -13.89
C MET A 197 27.08 -14.09 -14.12
N PRO A 198 28.30 -14.64 -14.16
CA PRO A 198 29.49 -13.89 -14.57
C PRO A 198 29.33 -13.30 -15.98
N TRP A 199 29.74 -12.05 -16.16
CA TRP A 199 29.61 -11.33 -17.43
C TRP A 199 30.29 -12.06 -18.58
N ALA A 200 31.55 -12.47 -18.39
CA ALA A 200 32.31 -13.15 -19.43
C ALA A 200 31.60 -14.45 -19.87
N GLU A 201 31.19 -15.28 -18.91
CA GLU A 201 30.47 -16.53 -19.19
C GLU A 201 29.16 -16.30 -19.94
N LEU A 202 28.42 -15.24 -19.60
CA LEU A 202 27.20 -14.87 -20.31
C LEU A 202 27.49 -14.52 -21.77
N VAL A 203 28.52 -13.70 -22.03
CA VAL A 203 28.93 -13.33 -23.39
C VAL A 203 29.35 -14.56 -24.20
N ASP A 204 30.11 -15.48 -23.60
CA ASP A 204 30.54 -16.74 -24.23
C ASP A 204 29.35 -17.59 -24.65
N LYS A 205 28.39 -17.78 -23.73
CA LYS A 205 27.18 -18.58 -23.98
C LYS A 205 26.32 -17.97 -25.09
N VAL A 206 26.19 -16.65 -25.15
CA VAL A 206 25.45 -15.96 -26.21
C VAL A 206 26.18 -16.08 -27.55
N ALA A 207 27.49 -15.86 -27.58
CA ALA A 207 28.27 -15.98 -28.81
C ALA A 207 28.25 -17.41 -29.36
N ALA A 208 28.32 -18.42 -28.49
CA ALA A 208 28.24 -19.83 -28.87
C ALA A 208 26.85 -20.21 -29.42
N ALA A 209 25.77 -19.68 -28.84
CA ALA A 209 24.41 -19.95 -29.30
C ALA A 209 24.07 -19.30 -30.65
N PHE A 210 24.76 -18.22 -31.03
CA PHE A 210 24.53 -17.49 -32.27
C PHE A 210 25.84 -17.32 -33.06
N PRO A 211 26.29 -18.32 -33.84
CA PRO A 211 27.61 -18.30 -34.50
C PRO A 211 27.82 -17.15 -35.51
N ARG A 212 26.72 -16.59 -36.06
CA ARG A 212 26.75 -15.40 -36.94
C ARG A 212 26.83 -14.08 -36.15
N PHE A 213 26.86 -14.15 -34.82
CA PHE A 213 26.89 -13.02 -33.90
C PHE A 213 28.24 -12.98 -33.19
N PRO A 214 29.18 -12.14 -33.66
CA PRO A 214 30.52 -12.07 -33.09
C PRO A 214 30.48 -11.83 -31.59
N ARG A 215 31.46 -12.38 -30.86
CA ARG A 215 31.61 -12.18 -29.41
C ARG A 215 31.53 -10.71 -29.00
N ALA A 216 32.15 -9.81 -29.77
CA ALA A 216 32.11 -8.37 -29.52
C ALA A 216 30.67 -7.79 -29.60
N SER A 217 29.84 -8.29 -30.52
CA SER A 217 28.43 -7.90 -30.62
C SER A 217 27.60 -8.45 -29.45
N ALA A 218 27.91 -9.65 -28.96
CA ALA A 218 27.32 -10.18 -27.73
C ALA A 218 27.69 -9.34 -26.50
N GLU A 219 28.95 -8.93 -26.40
CA GLU A 219 29.41 -8.04 -25.33
C GLU A 219 28.72 -6.66 -25.39
N ALA A 220 28.58 -6.08 -26.58
CA ALA A 220 27.84 -4.84 -26.78
C ALA A 220 26.36 -4.98 -26.40
N LEU A 221 25.72 -6.09 -26.80
CA LEU A 221 24.32 -6.35 -26.44
C LEU A 221 24.12 -6.47 -24.92
N VAL A 222 24.99 -7.20 -24.22
CA VAL A 222 24.90 -7.31 -22.74
C VAL A 222 25.10 -5.94 -22.08
N ALA A 223 26.03 -5.13 -22.59
CA ALA A 223 26.22 -3.75 -22.13
C ALA A 223 24.97 -2.88 -22.35
N ASP A 224 24.38 -2.92 -23.55
CA ASP A 224 23.14 -2.21 -23.85
C ASP A 224 22.00 -2.62 -22.90
N LEU A 225 21.90 -3.90 -22.54
CA LEU A 225 20.87 -4.39 -21.61
C LEU A 225 21.09 -3.90 -20.17
N VAL A 226 22.34 -3.75 -19.73
CA VAL A 226 22.66 -3.11 -18.43
C VAL A 226 22.31 -1.63 -18.48
N ASP A 227 22.68 -0.94 -19.55
CA ASP A 227 22.33 0.46 -19.74
C ASP A 227 20.80 0.63 -19.68
N HIS A 228 20.03 -0.18 -20.38
CA HIS A 228 18.57 -0.11 -20.37
C HIS A 228 17.91 -0.62 -19.08
N ALA A 229 18.71 -0.99 -18.06
CA ALA A 229 18.30 -1.53 -16.77
C ALA A 229 17.50 -2.85 -16.86
N ILE A 230 17.64 -3.58 -17.97
CA ILE A 230 17.11 -4.94 -18.14
C ILE A 230 17.99 -5.94 -17.39
N LEU A 231 19.30 -5.69 -17.38
CA LEU A 231 20.25 -6.36 -16.50
C LEU A 231 20.73 -5.40 -15.41
N ILE A 232 21.09 -5.95 -14.27
CA ILE A 232 21.63 -5.25 -13.10
C ILE A 232 22.99 -5.86 -12.79
N SER A 233 24.01 -5.02 -12.69
CA SER A 233 25.36 -5.46 -12.32
C SER A 233 25.47 -5.65 -10.81
N ALA A 234 26.35 -6.56 -10.38
CA ALA A 234 26.69 -6.76 -8.98
C ALA A 234 27.33 -5.52 -8.33
N LEU A 235 27.85 -4.58 -9.14
CA LEU A 235 28.50 -3.35 -8.66
C LEU A 235 27.52 -2.44 -7.91
N ARG A 236 26.23 -2.50 -8.27
CA ARG A 236 25.19 -1.66 -7.67
C ARG A 236 24.78 -2.22 -6.29
N PRO A 237 25.05 -1.52 -5.18
CA PRO A 237 24.74 -2.03 -3.86
C PRO A 237 23.22 -2.06 -3.64
N PRO A 238 22.68 -3.14 -3.04
CA PRO A 238 21.27 -3.18 -2.67
C PRO A 238 20.94 -2.14 -1.60
N SER A 239 19.68 -1.79 -1.46
CA SER A 239 19.21 -0.78 -0.48
C SER A 239 19.39 -1.24 0.97
N THR A 240 19.61 -2.55 1.19
CA THR A 240 20.00 -3.11 2.49
C THR A 240 21.48 -2.98 2.82
N CYS A 241 22.31 -2.55 1.86
CA CYS A 241 23.73 -2.36 2.04
C CYS A 241 24.01 -1.02 2.71
N THR A 242 24.59 -1.06 3.90
CA THR A 242 24.88 0.15 4.68
C THR A 242 26.34 0.61 4.59
N ASP A 243 27.16 -0.16 3.87
CA ASP A 243 28.53 0.16 3.45
C ASP A 243 28.65 0.02 1.91
N PRO A 244 28.17 1.02 1.15
CA PRO A 244 28.17 0.96 -0.31
C PRO A 244 29.57 1.00 -0.93
N ILE A 245 30.55 1.68 -0.33
CA ILE A 245 31.91 1.72 -0.87
C ILE A 245 32.62 0.39 -0.67
N GLY A 246 32.54 -0.20 0.53
CA GLY A 246 33.11 -1.53 0.75
C GLY A 246 32.42 -2.60 -0.10
N HIS A 247 31.13 -2.45 -0.41
CA HIS A 247 30.46 -3.28 -1.42
C HIS A 247 31.12 -3.18 -2.79
N VAL A 248 31.32 -1.97 -3.29
CA VAL A 248 31.99 -1.73 -4.59
C VAL A 248 33.40 -2.32 -4.58
N LEU A 249 34.19 -2.06 -3.54
CA LEU A 249 35.54 -2.61 -3.38
C LEU A 249 35.54 -4.14 -3.45
N ARG A 250 34.65 -4.83 -2.73
CA ARG A 250 34.54 -6.30 -2.80
C ARG A 250 34.22 -6.80 -4.22
N GLN A 251 33.41 -6.09 -4.99
CA GLN A 251 33.13 -6.49 -6.37
C GLN A 251 34.33 -6.27 -7.30
N LEU A 252 35.08 -5.18 -7.09
CA LEU A 252 36.32 -4.92 -7.83
C LEU A 252 37.40 -5.94 -7.46
N ASP A 253 37.61 -6.24 -6.17
CA ASP A 253 38.65 -7.18 -5.74
C ASP A 253 38.44 -8.60 -6.29
N ASN A 254 37.20 -9.00 -6.55
CA ASN A 254 36.85 -10.31 -7.13
C ASN A 254 37.07 -10.40 -8.66
N SER A 255 37.37 -9.30 -9.36
CA SER A 255 37.67 -9.34 -10.81
C SER A 255 39.17 -9.65 -11.03
N LEU A 256 39.50 -10.82 -11.58
CA LEU A 256 40.87 -11.35 -11.68
C LEU A 256 41.81 -10.64 -12.71
N ASP A 257 43.07 -10.46 -12.29
CA ASP A 257 44.37 -10.49 -13.00
C ASP A 257 44.75 -9.58 -14.19
N ARG A 258 43.93 -8.62 -14.63
CA ARG A 258 44.38 -7.61 -15.62
C ARG A 258 43.98 -6.19 -15.24
N GLU A 259 44.50 -5.71 -14.12
CA GLU A 259 44.28 -4.32 -13.72
C GLU A 259 45.06 -3.34 -14.60
N SER A 260 44.36 -2.48 -15.32
CA SER A 260 44.99 -1.31 -15.93
C SER A 260 45.50 -0.34 -14.85
N CYS A 261 46.49 0.50 -15.15
CA CYS A 261 46.98 1.52 -14.20
C CYS A 261 45.83 2.41 -13.66
N ARG A 262 44.84 2.73 -14.50
CA ARG A 262 43.69 3.54 -14.12
C ARG A 262 42.82 2.87 -13.05
N GLN A 263 42.62 1.56 -13.15
CA GLN A 263 41.83 0.80 -12.17
C GLN A 263 42.52 0.71 -10.82
N ARG A 264 43.85 0.54 -10.82
CA ARG A 264 44.66 0.58 -9.59
C ARG A 264 44.50 1.91 -8.86
N THR A 265 44.56 3.03 -9.58
CA THR A 265 44.33 4.36 -9.02
C THR A 265 42.93 4.48 -8.42
N VAL A 266 41.87 4.14 -9.17
CA VAL A 266 40.50 4.25 -8.67
C VAL A 266 40.26 3.35 -7.44
N ARG A 267 40.80 2.12 -7.42
CA ARG A 267 40.73 1.23 -6.24
C ARG A 267 41.46 1.82 -5.04
N ALA A 268 42.67 2.35 -5.24
CA ALA A 268 43.44 2.99 -4.17
C ALA A 268 42.70 4.21 -3.61
N ASP A 269 42.12 5.04 -4.48
CA ASP A 269 41.31 6.19 -4.10
C ASP A 269 40.06 5.74 -3.31
N LEU A 270 39.36 4.70 -3.77
CA LEU A 270 38.19 4.16 -3.07
C LEU A 270 38.54 3.54 -1.72
N ARG A 271 39.68 2.84 -1.59
CA ARG A 271 40.16 2.32 -0.30
C ARG A 271 40.53 3.45 0.65
N SER A 272 41.21 4.48 0.14
CA SER A 272 41.53 5.69 0.90
C SER A 272 40.26 6.39 1.38
N LEU A 273 39.25 6.55 0.51
CA LEU A 273 37.95 7.10 0.88
C LEU A 273 37.23 6.23 1.91
N HIS A 274 37.19 4.91 1.72
CA HIS A 274 36.52 3.98 2.62
C HIS A 274 37.10 4.04 4.04
N ALA A 275 38.41 4.21 4.20
CA ALA A 275 39.04 4.38 5.51
C ALA A 275 38.59 5.64 6.27
N HIS A 276 38.09 6.66 5.56
CA HIS A 276 37.59 7.91 6.14
C HIS A 276 36.05 7.99 6.19
N LEU A 277 35.36 7.08 5.50
CA LEU A 277 33.90 6.96 5.51
C LEU A 277 33.45 6.00 6.62
N GLY A 278 32.39 6.36 7.34
CA GLY A 278 31.92 5.59 8.49
C GLY A 278 31.56 6.47 9.67
N THR A 279 31.55 5.88 10.86
CA THR A 279 31.26 6.57 12.12
C THR A 279 32.55 7.15 12.72
N GLY A 280 32.61 8.47 12.88
CA GLY A 280 33.70 9.19 13.53
C GLY A 280 33.20 10.17 14.58
N ARG A 281 34.11 10.92 15.23
CA ARG A 281 33.75 12.02 16.14
C ARG A 281 33.50 13.31 15.31
N PRO A 282 32.57 14.19 15.71
CA PRO A 282 32.45 15.51 15.10
C PRO A 282 33.77 16.28 15.21
N GLY A 283 34.16 16.97 14.14
CA GLY A 283 35.39 17.78 14.08
C GLY A 283 36.69 16.99 13.85
N SER A 284 36.71 15.65 13.96
CA SER A 284 37.89 14.84 13.59
C SER A 284 37.97 14.50 12.10
N THR A 285 36.88 14.70 11.35
CA THR A 285 36.78 14.35 9.94
C THR A 285 36.74 15.62 9.10
N ASP A 286 37.72 15.82 8.24
CA ASP A 286 37.72 16.89 7.22
C ASP A 286 36.69 16.56 6.13
N LEU A 287 35.44 17.00 6.34
CA LEU A 287 34.35 16.74 5.40
C LEU A 287 34.58 17.42 4.04
N ARG A 288 35.19 18.62 4.03
CA ARG A 288 35.46 19.37 2.78
C ARG A 288 36.52 18.66 1.96
N GLY A 289 37.67 18.32 2.57
CA GLY A 289 38.71 17.57 1.88
C GLY A 289 38.24 16.19 1.43
N LEU A 290 37.35 15.54 2.17
CA LEU A 290 36.72 14.29 1.72
C LEU A 290 35.82 14.53 0.49
N ALA A 291 34.97 15.57 0.52
CA ALA A 291 34.13 15.92 -0.62
C ALA A 291 34.95 16.30 -1.87
N ASP A 292 36.10 16.97 -1.71
CA ASP A 292 36.99 17.33 -2.80
C ASP A 292 37.62 16.07 -3.43
N LYS A 293 38.12 15.14 -2.58
CA LYS A 293 38.61 13.82 -3.05
C LYS A 293 37.52 13.06 -3.80
N MET A 294 36.29 13.03 -3.28
CA MET A 294 35.16 12.39 -3.94
C MET A 294 34.78 13.08 -5.27
N SER A 295 34.87 14.41 -5.33
CA SER A 295 34.60 15.19 -6.54
C SER A 295 35.62 14.93 -7.65
N GLY A 296 36.89 14.67 -7.27
CA GLY A 296 37.92 14.20 -8.20
C GLY A 296 37.60 12.85 -8.83
N LEU A 297 36.90 11.98 -8.08
CA LEU A 297 36.32 10.78 -8.66
C LEU A 297 35.11 11.13 -9.50
N ALA A 298 34.02 11.66 -8.95
CA ALA A 298 32.79 11.99 -9.70
C ALA A 298 32.25 13.36 -9.31
N SER A 299 32.00 14.23 -10.30
CA SER A 299 31.52 15.60 -10.02
C SER A 299 30.00 15.63 -9.83
N VAL A 300 29.57 15.91 -8.60
CA VAL A 300 28.19 16.28 -8.26
C VAL A 300 28.20 17.41 -7.22
N PRO A 301 27.12 18.20 -7.08
CA PRO A 301 27.11 19.36 -6.18
C PRO A 301 27.34 19.03 -4.69
N GLN A 302 26.92 17.84 -4.24
CA GLN A 302 27.14 17.36 -2.87
C GLN A 302 27.44 15.85 -2.92
N PRO A 303 28.70 15.42 -2.77
CA PRO A 303 29.08 14.02 -2.92
C PRO A 303 28.84 13.16 -1.67
N LEU A 304 28.54 13.77 -0.52
CA LEU A 304 28.37 13.07 0.75
C LEU A 304 27.04 13.36 1.44
N VAL A 305 26.60 12.41 2.26
CA VAL A 305 25.45 12.49 3.15
C VAL A 305 25.95 12.28 4.56
N VAL A 306 25.49 13.15 5.46
CA VAL A 306 25.85 13.09 6.88
C VAL A 306 24.60 12.82 7.70
N ASP A 307 24.71 11.86 8.61
CA ASP A 307 23.76 11.68 9.70
C ASP A 307 24.51 11.82 11.04
N LEU A 308 23.88 12.50 12.00
CA LEU A 308 24.44 12.76 13.32
C LEU A 308 23.75 11.87 14.36
N GLY A 309 24.55 11.16 15.17
CA GLY A 309 24.13 10.41 16.33
C GLY A 309 24.56 11.12 17.62
N LEU A 310 23.73 11.07 18.66
CA LEU A 310 24.09 11.48 20.01
C LEU A 310 24.28 10.24 20.87
N GLY A 311 25.40 10.19 21.59
CA GLY A 311 25.66 9.17 22.61
C GLY A 311 24.85 9.37 23.89
N ASP A 312 24.09 10.46 24.03
CA ASP A 312 23.30 10.79 25.22
C ASP A 312 22.37 9.64 25.61
N ARG A 313 22.34 9.30 26.91
CA ARG A 313 21.38 8.35 27.45
C ARG A 313 20.13 9.09 27.88
N ILE A 314 19.02 8.82 27.20
CA ILE A 314 17.74 9.49 27.43
C ILE A 314 16.71 8.45 27.86
N VAL A 315 16.12 8.69 29.03
CA VAL A 315 15.06 7.88 29.62
C VAL A 315 13.85 8.78 29.87
N LEU A 316 12.67 8.35 29.44
CA LEU A 316 11.40 9.01 29.72
C LEU A 316 10.52 8.18 30.66
N PRO A 317 9.55 8.79 31.37
CA PRO A 317 8.63 8.05 32.21
C PRO A 317 7.78 7.06 31.39
N ASP A 318 7.50 5.87 31.91
CA ASP A 318 6.63 4.87 31.28
C ASP A 318 5.24 5.44 30.93
N GLN A 319 4.76 6.42 31.71
CA GLN A 319 3.51 7.12 31.45
C GLN A 319 3.51 7.78 30.06
N VAL A 320 4.63 8.33 29.58
CA VAL A 320 4.70 8.93 28.24
C VAL A 320 4.40 7.90 27.16
N ALA A 321 4.98 6.70 27.29
CA ALA A 321 4.72 5.62 26.34
C ALA A 321 3.28 5.10 26.46
N ALA A 322 2.71 5.03 27.66
CA ALA A 322 1.33 4.63 27.89
C ALA A 322 0.34 5.61 27.22
N GLU A 323 0.55 6.91 27.34
CA GLU A 323 -0.25 7.95 26.67
C GLU A 323 -0.16 7.83 25.13
N ILE A 324 1.04 7.60 24.59
CA ILE A 324 1.23 7.36 23.15
C ILE A 324 0.46 6.12 22.69
N VAL A 325 0.56 5.01 23.42
CA VAL A 325 -0.13 3.75 23.11
C VAL A 325 -1.66 3.93 23.17
N ALA A 326 -2.17 4.64 24.18
CA ALA A 326 -3.60 4.94 24.30
C ALA A 326 -4.10 5.76 23.10
N ALA A 327 -3.32 6.76 22.67
CA ALA A 327 -3.69 7.61 21.54
C ALA A 327 -3.71 6.87 20.20
N VAL A 328 -2.93 5.80 20.02
CA VAL A 328 -3.01 4.95 18.83
C VAL A 328 -4.39 4.30 18.73
N ASP A 329 -4.96 3.83 19.84
CA ASP A 329 -6.32 3.26 19.84
C ASP A 329 -7.39 4.33 19.59
N VAL A 330 -7.24 5.53 20.16
CA VAL A 330 -8.13 6.67 19.88
C VAL A 330 -8.09 7.04 18.40
N LEU A 331 -6.91 7.17 17.80
CA LEU A 331 -6.76 7.48 16.37
C LEU A 331 -7.29 6.36 15.47
N ARG A 332 -7.13 5.09 15.88
CA ARG A 332 -7.74 3.95 15.19
C ARG A 332 -9.27 4.06 15.18
N ARG A 333 -9.88 4.44 16.31
CA ARG A 333 -11.34 4.62 16.41
C ARG A 333 -11.84 5.84 15.65
N LEU A 334 -11.03 6.90 15.58
CA LEU A 334 -11.35 8.15 14.89
C LEU A 334 -10.87 8.17 13.44
N THR A 335 -10.42 7.05 12.86
CA THR A 335 -9.93 7.02 11.49
C THR A 335 -11.08 7.16 10.49
N PRO A 336 -10.91 7.89 9.36
CA PRO A 336 -11.93 7.91 8.31
C PRO A 336 -12.02 6.59 7.53
N ASP A 337 -11.02 5.71 7.66
CA ASP A 337 -10.91 4.44 6.94
C ASP A 337 -10.92 3.23 7.93
N PRO A 338 -12.03 2.97 8.67
CA PRO A 338 -12.05 1.98 9.76
C PRO A 338 -11.91 0.53 9.30
N VAL A 339 -12.22 0.24 8.03
CA VAL A 339 -12.12 -1.08 7.38
C VAL A 339 -11.18 -1.04 6.18
N GLY A 340 -10.15 -0.20 6.26
CA GLY A 340 -9.22 0.06 5.17
C GLY A 340 -9.78 0.97 4.09
N ARG A 341 -8.95 1.23 3.08
CA ARG A 341 -9.26 2.19 2.02
C ARG A 341 -10.39 1.69 1.10
N PRO A 342 -11.33 2.54 0.67
CA PRO A 342 -12.37 2.17 -0.30
C PRO A 342 -11.82 1.52 -1.58
N GLU A 343 -10.69 2.01 -2.10
CA GLU A 343 -10.08 1.51 -3.34
C GLU A 343 -9.57 0.08 -3.20
N TRP A 344 -9.05 -0.28 -2.02
CA TRP A 344 -8.65 -1.66 -1.73
C TRP A 344 -9.86 -2.59 -1.52
N ARG A 345 -10.97 -2.08 -0.98
CA ARG A 345 -12.21 -2.86 -0.87
C ARG A 345 -12.79 -3.17 -2.24
N SER A 346 -12.81 -2.17 -3.13
CA SER A 346 -13.16 -2.33 -4.55
C SER A 346 -12.22 -3.33 -5.25
N TYR A 347 -10.90 -3.23 -5.03
CA TYR A 347 -9.93 -4.16 -5.58
C TYR A 347 -10.15 -5.61 -5.12
N ARG A 348 -10.43 -5.81 -3.82
CA ARG A 348 -10.81 -7.13 -3.28
C ARG A 348 -12.10 -7.64 -3.90
N ALA A 349 -13.13 -6.81 -4.03
CA ALA A 349 -14.39 -7.22 -4.65
C ALA A 349 -14.16 -7.71 -6.09
N ARG A 350 -13.36 -6.97 -6.89
CA ARG A 350 -12.95 -7.37 -8.25
C ARG A 350 -12.13 -8.68 -8.27
N PHE A 351 -11.29 -8.91 -7.26
CA PHE A 351 -10.56 -10.17 -7.12
C PHE A 351 -11.51 -11.34 -6.88
N ILE A 352 -12.45 -11.21 -5.95
CA ILE A 352 -13.43 -12.25 -5.63
C ILE A 352 -14.36 -12.52 -6.81
N ASP A 353 -14.78 -11.47 -7.52
CA ASP A 353 -15.62 -11.57 -8.71
C ASP A 353 -14.91 -12.36 -9.83
N ARG A 354 -13.64 -12.04 -10.10
CA ARG A 354 -12.89 -12.66 -11.21
C ARG A 354 -12.32 -14.04 -10.88
N TYR A 355 -11.80 -14.24 -9.68
CA TYR A 355 -11.02 -15.44 -9.33
C TYR A 355 -11.70 -16.33 -8.29
N GLY A 356 -12.78 -15.86 -7.67
CA GLY A 356 -13.49 -16.58 -6.61
C GLY A 356 -12.82 -16.48 -5.23
N PRO A 357 -13.57 -16.84 -4.16
CA PRO A 357 -13.11 -16.72 -2.77
C PRO A 357 -11.99 -17.68 -2.37
N ALA A 358 -11.76 -18.76 -3.12
CA ALA A 358 -10.63 -19.66 -2.94
C ALA A 358 -9.54 -19.49 -4.02
N GLY A 359 -9.60 -18.40 -4.80
CA GLY A 359 -8.64 -18.10 -5.85
C GLY A 359 -7.25 -17.82 -5.30
N VAL A 360 -6.24 -18.39 -5.96
CA VAL A 360 -4.81 -18.11 -5.73
C VAL A 360 -4.21 -17.73 -7.08
N VAL A 361 -3.75 -16.48 -7.20
CA VAL A 361 -3.31 -15.90 -8.49
C VAL A 361 -1.85 -15.47 -8.38
N PRO A 362 -0.96 -15.92 -9.27
CA PRO A 362 0.42 -15.44 -9.32
C PRO A 362 0.50 -13.91 -9.29
N LEU A 363 1.41 -13.36 -8.49
CA LEU A 363 1.49 -11.92 -8.24
C LEU A 363 1.67 -11.13 -9.54
N THR A 364 2.57 -11.59 -10.41
CA THR A 364 2.88 -10.94 -11.69
C THR A 364 1.69 -10.96 -12.65
N GLN A 365 0.89 -12.03 -12.66
CA GLN A 365 -0.35 -12.12 -13.42
C GLN A 365 -1.41 -11.17 -12.86
N LEU A 366 -1.56 -11.10 -11.53
CA LEU A 366 -2.59 -10.27 -10.91
C LEU A 366 -2.40 -8.78 -11.19
N VAL A 367 -1.16 -8.28 -11.05
CA VAL A 367 -0.85 -6.85 -11.25
C VAL A 367 -0.73 -6.45 -12.72
N ASP A 368 -0.78 -7.41 -13.64
CA ASP A 368 -0.82 -7.12 -15.07
C ASP A 368 -2.19 -6.53 -15.45
N PRO A 369 -2.25 -5.37 -16.12
CA PRO A 369 -3.52 -4.72 -16.42
C PRO A 369 -4.30 -5.36 -17.59
N ILE A 370 -3.68 -6.27 -18.36
CA ILE A 370 -4.30 -6.91 -19.53
C ILE A 370 -4.89 -8.27 -19.12
N THR A 371 -4.07 -9.09 -18.48
CA THR A 371 -4.39 -10.47 -18.09
C THR A 371 -4.89 -10.60 -16.66
N GLY A 372 -4.63 -9.60 -15.82
CA GLY A 372 -5.02 -9.53 -14.41
C GLY A 372 -5.98 -8.37 -14.11
N LEU A 373 -5.90 -7.87 -12.87
CA LEU A 373 -6.70 -6.72 -12.42
C LEU A 373 -5.97 -5.38 -12.57
N GLY A 374 -4.66 -5.41 -12.81
CA GLY A 374 -3.81 -4.23 -12.67
C GLY A 374 -3.58 -3.86 -11.20
N TYR A 375 -3.11 -2.64 -10.95
CA TYR A 375 -3.02 -2.07 -9.61
C TYR A 375 -4.35 -1.43 -9.17
N PRO A 376 -4.59 -1.25 -7.86
CA PRO A 376 -5.73 -0.48 -7.37
C PRO A 376 -5.75 0.97 -7.92
N ASP A 377 -6.95 1.55 -8.04
CA ASP A 377 -7.18 2.81 -8.77
C ASP A 377 -6.36 4.01 -8.25
N HIS A 378 -6.05 4.06 -6.95
CA HIS A 378 -5.24 5.11 -6.30
C HIS A 378 -3.72 5.01 -6.60
N PHE A 379 -3.32 4.10 -7.50
CA PHE A 379 -1.96 4.03 -8.03
C PHE A 379 -1.78 4.89 -9.28
N THR A 380 -2.83 5.09 -10.07
CA THR A 380 -2.79 5.81 -11.35
C THR A 380 -3.52 7.14 -11.30
N ARG A 381 -4.62 7.24 -10.54
CA ARG A 381 -5.31 8.51 -10.32
C ARG A 381 -4.52 9.37 -9.34
N ALA A 382 -4.21 10.61 -9.74
CA ALA A 382 -4.01 11.67 -8.75
C ALA A 382 -5.26 11.74 -7.88
N ALA A 383 -5.12 12.16 -6.62
CA ALA A 383 -6.23 12.25 -5.66
C ALA A 383 -7.26 13.36 -6.02
N ASP A 384 -7.55 13.55 -7.31
CA ASP A 384 -8.60 14.42 -7.82
C ASP A 384 -9.94 13.68 -7.70
N SER A 385 -10.42 13.72 -6.45
CA SER A 385 -11.79 14.03 -6.03
C SER A 385 -12.90 13.72 -7.05
N ALA A 386 -13.39 12.48 -7.04
CA ALA A 386 -14.85 12.38 -6.91
C ALA A 386 -15.16 12.96 -5.52
N ALA A 387 -16.09 13.92 -5.42
CA ALA A 387 -16.50 14.45 -4.13
C ALA A 387 -16.94 13.26 -3.26
N ALA A 388 -16.14 12.88 -2.27
CA ALA A 388 -16.54 11.86 -1.32
C ALA A 388 -17.83 12.36 -0.67
N SER A 389 -18.85 11.52 -0.62
CA SER A 389 -20.05 11.85 0.14
C SER A 389 -19.63 12.18 1.57
N LEU A 390 -20.22 13.23 2.14
CA LEU A 390 -19.99 13.58 3.55
C LEU A 390 -20.37 12.36 4.40
N SER A 391 -19.41 11.84 5.17
CA SER A 391 -19.69 10.77 6.10
C SER A 391 -20.35 11.33 7.37
N GLY A 392 -21.09 10.51 8.12
CA GLY A 392 -21.60 10.96 9.43
C GLY A 392 -20.49 11.40 10.40
N ARG A 393 -19.26 10.88 10.24
CA ARG A 393 -18.08 11.39 10.97
C ARG A 393 -17.71 12.80 10.54
N ASP A 394 -17.75 13.09 9.24
CA ASP A 394 -17.46 14.43 8.72
C ASP A 394 -18.47 15.46 9.24
N GLU A 395 -19.76 15.11 9.24
CA GLU A 395 -20.82 15.97 9.81
C GLU A 395 -20.54 16.30 11.28
N ARG A 396 -20.23 15.30 12.10
CA ARG A 396 -19.91 15.51 13.52
C ARG A 396 -18.65 16.36 13.74
N LEU A 397 -17.63 16.21 12.89
CA LEU A 397 -16.43 17.04 12.96
C LEU A 397 -16.66 18.48 12.51
N LEU A 398 -17.53 18.68 11.51
CA LEU A 398 -17.97 20.01 11.10
C LEU A 398 -18.73 20.70 12.25
N THR A 399 -19.66 19.99 12.90
CA THR A 399 -20.38 20.47 14.09
C THR A 399 -19.41 20.84 15.21
N LEU A 400 -18.50 19.92 15.59
CA LEU A 400 -17.51 20.17 16.66
C LEU A 400 -16.65 21.40 16.38
N ALA A 401 -16.18 21.56 15.13
CA ALA A 401 -15.37 22.72 14.75
C ALA A 401 -16.17 24.03 14.78
N GLN A 402 -17.46 23.99 14.42
CA GLN A 402 -18.35 25.14 14.45
C GLN A 402 -18.71 25.54 15.89
N GLU A 403 -19.03 24.59 16.76
CA GLU A 403 -19.30 24.83 18.19
C GLU A 403 -18.08 25.46 18.86
N ALA A 404 -16.88 24.90 18.65
CA ALA A 404 -15.64 25.48 19.19
C ALA A 404 -15.42 26.94 18.76
N LEU A 405 -15.78 27.28 17.52
CA LEU A 405 -15.71 28.66 17.03
C LEU A 405 -16.75 29.57 17.69
N ILE A 406 -17.99 29.11 17.85
CA ILE A 406 -19.08 29.85 18.52
C ILE A 406 -18.70 30.16 19.98
N ASP A 407 -18.11 29.18 20.67
CA ASP A 407 -17.70 29.29 22.07
C ASP A 407 -16.38 30.04 22.25
N GLY A 408 -15.69 30.39 21.16
CA GLY A 408 -14.38 31.07 21.20
C GLY A 408 -13.25 30.19 21.77
N VAL A 409 -13.37 28.87 21.66
CA VAL A 409 -12.44 27.89 22.23
C VAL A 409 -11.46 27.39 21.16
N HIS A 410 -10.16 27.50 21.45
CA HIS A 410 -9.11 27.01 20.54
C HIS A 410 -8.69 25.56 20.75
N GLU A 411 -9.08 24.93 21.87
CA GLU A 411 -8.76 23.53 22.18
C GLU A 411 -9.99 22.81 22.74
N VAL A 412 -10.37 21.69 22.12
CA VAL A 412 -11.44 20.81 22.58
C VAL A 412 -10.83 19.58 23.25
N VAL A 413 -11.25 19.30 24.48
CA VAL A 413 -10.85 18.12 25.24
C VAL A 413 -11.86 17.00 25.00
N LEU A 414 -11.39 15.89 24.44
CA LEU A 414 -12.16 14.70 24.16
C LEU A 414 -12.03 13.72 25.33
N ASP A 415 -13.17 13.24 25.82
CA ASP A 415 -13.26 12.05 26.67
C ASP A 415 -13.68 10.81 25.84
N ASP A 416 -13.84 9.67 26.50
CA ASP A 416 -14.25 8.44 25.82
C ASP A 416 -15.64 8.53 25.19
N ALA A 417 -16.55 9.32 25.75
CA ALA A 417 -17.90 9.51 25.23
C ALA A 417 -17.87 10.35 23.95
N ALA A 418 -17.11 11.43 23.93
CA ALA A 418 -16.85 12.25 22.76
C ALA A 418 -16.17 11.44 21.65
N VAL A 419 -15.17 10.61 21.98
CA VAL A 419 -14.52 9.72 20.99
C VAL A 419 -15.53 8.72 20.41
N ARG A 420 -16.39 8.10 21.24
CA ARG A 420 -17.46 7.20 20.76
C ARG A 420 -18.45 7.94 19.85
N SER A 421 -18.87 9.14 20.26
CA SER A 421 -19.79 9.98 19.49
C SER A 421 -19.21 10.33 18.12
N LEU A 422 -17.97 10.83 18.07
CA LEU A 422 -17.29 11.18 16.82
C LEU A 422 -17.10 9.97 15.89
N ALA A 423 -16.70 8.82 16.43
CA ALA A 423 -16.59 7.58 15.66
C ALA A 423 -17.94 7.12 15.08
N GLY A 424 -19.03 7.29 15.85
CA GLY A 424 -20.37 6.80 15.52
C GLY A 424 -20.57 5.33 15.88
N THR A 425 -21.83 4.91 16.03
CA THR A 425 -22.22 3.54 16.38
C THR A 425 -22.22 2.57 15.20
N ASP A 426 -22.26 3.09 13.97
CA ASP A 426 -22.50 2.30 12.76
C ASP A 426 -21.20 1.83 12.09
N GLN A 427 -20.03 2.13 12.66
CA GLN A 427 -18.75 1.74 12.06
C GLN A 427 -18.39 0.30 12.41
N PRO A 428 -18.29 -0.61 11.41
CA PRO A 428 -17.77 -1.96 11.65
C PRO A 428 -16.34 -1.87 12.19
N SER A 429 -16.04 -2.70 13.18
CA SER A 429 -14.69 -2.80 13.75
C SER A 429 -13.81 -3.51 12.74
N GLY A 430 -12.98 -2.76 12.01
CA GLY A 430 -11.99 -3.36 11.12
C GLY A 430 -10.82 -3.96 11.89
N HIS A 431 -10.01 -4.73 11.15
CA HIS A 431 -8.77 -5.31 11.65
C HIS A 431 -7.76 -4.25 12.04
N VAL A 432 -6.71 -4.67 12.74
CA VAL A 432 -5.70 -3.73 13.23
C VAL A 432 -4.35 -4.11 12.67
N SER A 433 -3.62 -3.09 12.19
CA SER A 433 -2.25 -3.25 11.74
C SER A 433 -1.40 -3.88 12.85
N PRO A 434 -0.61 -4.93 12.56
CA PRO A 434 0.14 -5.64 13.59
C PRO A 434 1.14 -4.75 14.33
N HIS A 435 1.69 -3.75 13.65
CA HIS A 435 2.64 -2.83 14.25
C HIS A 435 2.76 -1.53 13.43
N ALA A 436 3.13 -0.46 14.11
CA ALA A 436 3.42 0.85 13.53
C ALA A 436 4.48 1.56 14.39
N ASP A 437 4.98 2.70 13.94
CA ASP A 437 5.70 3.64 14.82
C ASP A 437 4.96 4.97 14.90
N VAL A 438 5.08 5.62 16.05
CA VAL A 438 4.42 6.89 16.36
C VAL A 438 5.48 7.93 16.62
N THR A 439 5.41 9.05 15.90
CA THR A 439 6.26 10.22 16.13
C THR A 439 5.50 11.24 16.96
N ALA A 440 6.09 11.70 18.05
CA ALA A 440 5.48 12.68 18.94
C ALA A 440 6.51 13.65 19.54
N GLU A 441 6.05 14.83 19.94
CA GLU A 441 6.81 15.75 20.80
C GLU A 441 6.40 15.54 22.25
N VAL A 442 7.37 15.62 23.17
CA VAL A 442 7.10 15.57 24.61
C VAL A 442 7.28 16.97 25.18
N ARG A 443 6.18 17.55 25.65
CA ARG A 443 6.13 18.94 26.15
C ARG A 443 6.10 18.94 27.67
N ALA A 444 7.18 19.40 28.29
CA ALA A 444 7.30 19.59 29.73
C ALA A 444 8.30 20.72 30.03
N VAL A 445 7.95 21.56 31.01
CA VAL A 445 8.75 22.74 31.38
C VAL A 445 10.07 22.39 32.08
N SER A 446 10.19 21.19 32.65
CA SER A 446 11.40 20.67 33.30
C SER A 446 11.36 19.16 33.44
N LEU A 447 12.50 18.52 33.74
CA LEU A 447 12.55 17.10 34.08
C LEU A 447 11.70 16.77 35.32
N ASN A 448 11.65 17.67 36.31
CA ASN A 448 10.82 17.47 37.49
C ASN A 448 9.33 17.47 37.14
N ALA A 449 8.88 18.41 36.30
CA ALA A 449 7.49 18.42 35.82
C ALA A 449 7.15 17.13 35.05
N LEU A 450 8.08 16.64 34.23
CA LEU A 450 7.92 15.38 33.50
C LEU A 450 7.76 14.18 34.45
N ASN A 451 8.57 14.10 35.51
CA ASN A 451 8.50 13.04 36.54
C ASN A 451 7.24 13.11 37.40
N GLU A 452 6.72 14.31 37.68
CA GLU A 452 5.44 14.52 38.35
C GLU A 452 4.23 14.26 37.43
N GLY A 453 4.46 13.82 36.19
CA GLY A 453 3.41 13.56 35.22
C GLY A 453 2.80 14.82 34.60
N ARG A 454 3.38 16.01 34.80
CA ARG A 454 2.93 17.28 34.23
C ARG A 454 3.55 17.52 32.85
N PHE A 455 3.01 16.83 31.85
CA PHE A 455 3.46 16.91 30.47
C PHE A 455 2.30 16.77 29.48
N THR A 456 2.54 17.18 28.23
CA THR A 456 1.68 16.94 27.07
C THR A 456 2.44 16.19 25.99
N VAL A 457 1.82 15.22 25.34
CA VAL A 457 2.38 14.52 24.18
C VAL A 457 1.67 15.03 22.94
N ALA A 458 2.39 15.62 21.99
CA ALA A 458 1.80 16.09 20.73
C ALA A 458 2.15 15.14 19.58
N LEU A 459 1.16 14.49 18.98
CA LEU A 459 1.39 13.56 17.89
C LEU A 459 1.72 14.30 16.59
N THR A 460 2.85 13.95 15.95
CA THR A 460 3.31 14.61 14.72
C THR A 460 3.30 13.70 13.49
N GLY A 461 3.34 12.38 13.68
CA GLY A 461 3.37 11.41 12.58
C GLY A 461 3.15 9.96 13.00
N MET A 462 2.84 9.09 12.03
CA MET A 462 2.86 7.64 12.20
C MET A 462 3.44 6.94 10.97
N GLY A 463 4.33 5.98 11.18
CA GLY A 463 4.92 5.15 10.14
C GLY A 463 4.06 3.95 9.78
N ARG A 464 4.38 3.35 8.62
CA ARG A 464 3.66 2.17 8.08
C ARG A 464 4.11 0.84 8.69
N SER A 465 5.15 0.86 9.50
CA SER A 465 5.70 -0.27 10.23
C SER A 465 6.36 0.27 11.50
N ALA A 466 6.66 -0.62 12.45
CA ALA A 466 7.43 -0.28 13.65
C ALA A 466 8.89 0.13 13.38
N MET A 467 9.36 -0.06 12.15
CA MET A 467 10.74 0.22 11.74
C MET A 467 10.85 1.40 10.78
N ALA A 468 9.73 1.96 10.31
CA ALA A 468 9.72 2.89 9.17
C ALA A 468 10.57 4.13 9.46
N THR A 469 10.42 4.70 10.64
CA THR A 469 10.96 6.01 11.01
C THR A 469 12.33 5.89 11.68
N GLY A 470 12.59 4.81 12.41
CA GLY A 470 13.85 4.54 13.12
C GLY A 470 14.85 3.64 12.38
N GLY A 471 14.39 2.77 11.48
CA GLY A 471 15.20 1.69 10.90
C GLY A 471 16.44 2.14 10.15
N ARG A 472 16.38 3.26 9.40
CA ARG A 472 17.55 3.82 8.68
C ARG A 472 18.69 4.27 9.60
N PHE A 473 18.41 4.48 10.89
CA PHE A 473 19.35 5.00 11.87
C PHE A 473 19.93 3.95 12.80
N LEU A 474 19.56 2.67 12.65
CA LEU A 474 20.02 1.60 13.56
C LEU A 474 21.55 1.52 13.66
N ASP A 475 22.23 1.69 12.53
CA ASP A 475 23.68 1.69 12.45
C ASP A 475 24.35 2.96 13.04
N LEU A 476 23.59 4.00 13.39
CA LEU A 476 24.12 5.15 14.14
C LEU A 476 24.16 4.90 15.64
N LEU A 477 23.39 3.91 16.12
CA LEU A 477 23.24 3.63 17.54
C LEU A 477 24.41 2.76 18.03
N PRO A 478 24.78 2.87 19.32
CA PRO A 478 25.73 1.95 19.94
C PRO A 478 25.35 0.49 19.71
N ASP A 479 26.33 -0.39 19.56
CA ASP A 479 26.13 -1.79 19.16
C ASP A 479 25.11 -2.53 20.04
N ALA A 480 25.21 -2.37 21.37
CA ALA A 480 24.27 -2.99 22.31
C ALA A 480 22.82 -2.51 22.12
N GLU A 481 22.62 -1.22 21.83
CA GLU A 481 21.30 -0.65 21.56
C GLU A 481 20.76 -1.15 20.22
N ARG A 482 21.61 -1.16 19.19
CA ARG A 482 21.28 -1.67 17.85
C ARG A 482 20.83 -3.13 17.90
N GLU A 483 21.60 -4.01 18.55
CA GLU A 483 21.29 -5.45 18.63
C GLU A 483 20.01 -5.74 19.39
N ARG A 484 19.77 -5.03 20.50
CA ARG A 484 18.49 -5.11 21.23
C ARG A 484 17.32 -4.73 20.33
N MET A 485 17.39 -3.58 19.65
CA MET A 485 16.30 -3.12 18.78
C MET A 485 16.05 -4.08 17.62
N CYS A 486 17.09 -4.64 17.01
CA CYS A 486 16.95 -5.66 15.97
C CYS A 486 16.22 -6.92 16.50
N ARG A 487 16.52 -7.37 17.72
CA ARG A 487 15.81 -8.51 18.35
C ARG A 487 14.34 -8.21 18.59
N GLU A 488 14.01 -7.01 19.03
CA GLU A 488 12.61 -6.59 19.22
C GLU A 488 11.86 -6.53 17.89
N PHE A 489 12.48 -6.00 16.84
CA PHE A 489 11.88 -5.95 15.50
C PHE A 489 11.67 -7.33 14.87
N ALA A 490 12.58 -8.27 15.11
CA ALA A 490 12.43 -9.65 14.65
C ALA A 490 11.27 -10.41 15.33
N ARG A 491 10.75 -9.91 16.46
CA ARG A 491 9.65 -10.49 17.25
C ARG A 491 8.32 -9.75 17.10
N LEU A 492 8.23 -8.82 16.14
CA LEU A 492 7.00 -8.10 15.88
C LEU A 492 5.87 -9.08 15.48
N PRO A 493 4.62 -8.84 15.93
CA PRO A 493 3.50 -9.68 15.56
C PRO A 493 3.19 -9.54 14.07
N VAL A 494 2.56 -10.57 13.53
CA VAL A 494 2.05 -10.65 12.15
C VAL A 494 0.51 -10.60 12.15
N ALA A 495 -0.09 -10.24 11.03
CA ALA A 495 -1.54 -10.14 10.88
C ALA A 495 -2.20 -11.52 10.72
N VAL A 496 -1.50 -12.49 10.12
CA VAL A 496 -1.99 -13.85 9.89
C VAL A 496 -1.12 -14.85 10.64
N ASP A 497 -1.76 -15.82 11.28
CA ASP A 497 -1.08 -16.85 12.05
C ASP A 497 -0.06 -17.62 11.20
N GLY A 498 1.14 -17.81 11.74
CA GLY A 498 2.25 -18.46 11.04
C GLY A 498 2.79 -17.72 9.80
N ALA A 499 2.41 -16.47 9.54
CA ALA A 499 2.93 -15.70 8.41
C ALA A 499 4.44 -15.43 8.52
N ILE A 500 5.08 -15.26 7.36
CA ILE A 500 6.50 -14.93 7.23
C ILE A 500 6.66 -13.40 7.15
N PRO A 501 7.20 -12.73 8.19
CA PRO A 501 7.54 -11.31 8.08
C PRO A 501 8.75 -11.16 7.16
N ALA A 502 8.59 -10.41 6.06
CA ALA A 502 9.64 -10.23 5.06
C ALA A 502 10.00 -8.74 4.90
N GLN A 503 11.28 -8.41 4.98
CA GLN A 503 11.75 -7.06 4.68
C GLN A 503 11.76 -6.85 3.17
N LEU A 504 11.15 -5.76 2.72
CA LEU A 504 11.13 -5.37 1.33
C LEU A 504 12.30 -4.41 1.05
N SER A 505 13.09 -4.72 0.02
CA SER A 505 14.23 -3.90 -0.44
C SER A 505 14.05 -3.54 -1.91
N PHE A 506 14.23 -2.25 -2.23
CA PHE A 506 14.13 -1.74 -3.59
C PHE A 506 14.80 -0.38 -3.73
N PRO A 507 15.32 -0.05 -4.93
CA PRO A 507 15.71 1.32 -5.25
C PRO A 507 14.48 2.22 -5.45
N PRO A 508 14.56 3.50 -5.06
CA PRO A 508 13.46 4.45 -5.29
C PRO A 508 13.34 4.84 -6.76
N ARG A 509 12.16 5.34 -7.15
CA ARG A 509 11.89 5.94 -8.47
C ARG A 509 12.68 7.22 -8.74
N ASN A 510 13.10 7.91 -7.68
CA ASN A 510 13.95 9.10 -7.76
C ASN A 510 15.22 8.82 -6.97
N LEU A 511 16.36 8.94 -7.64
CA LEU A 511 17.68 8.69 -7.08
C LEU A 511 17.95 9.48 -5.78
N GLY A 512 17.51 10.74 -5.71
CA GLY A 512 17.71 11.57 -4.51
C GLY A 512 17.02 11.03 -3.25
N ALA A 513 15.96 10.23 -3.40
CA ALA A 513 15.31 9.59 -2.25
C ALA A 513 16.15 8.45 -1.66
N GLN A 514 17.11 7.89 -2.42
CA GLN A 514 17.84 6.69 -2.01
C GLN A 514 18.64 6.91 -0.72
N ASN A 515 19.13 8.12 -0.48
CA ASN A 515 19.80 8.53 0.76
C ASN A 515 18.96 8.28 2.04
N ALA A 516 17.63 8.30 1.90
CA ALA A 516 16.68 8.08 2.99
C ALA A 516 16.12 6.64 3.03
N LEU A 517 16.38 5.81 2.01
CA LEU A 517 15.86 4.44 1.90
C LEU A 517 16.87 3.38 2.35
N HIS A 518 18.16 3.69 2.38
CA HIS A 518 19.19 2.79 2.89
C HIS A 518 18.90 2.39 4.33
N SER A 519 18.69 1.11 4.56
CA SER A 519 18.33 0.56 5.87
C SER A 519 18.88 -0.84 6.01
N ARG A 520 19.44 -1.19 7.18
CA ARG A 520 19.95 -2.54 7.43
C ARG A 520 18.87 -3.59 7.22
N GLN A 521 19.24 -4.79 6.76
CA GLN A 521 18.36 -5.95 6.86
C GLN A 521 18.24 -6.38 8.32
N VAL A 522 17.02 -6.28 8.86
CA VAL A 522 16.69 -6.65 10.25
C VAL A 522 15.91 -7.95 10.30
N LEU A 523 15.04 -8.19 9.31
CA LEU A 523 14.26 -9.42 9.22
C LEU A 523 15.03 -10.50 8.45
N PRO A 524 14.83 -11.78 8.82
CA PRO A 524 15.50 -12.90 8.15
C PRO A 524 15.10 -12.99 6.68
N TRP A 525 13.80 -12.92 6.38
CA TRP A 525 13.28 -13.04 5.03
C TRP A 525 13.31 -11.72 4.28
N LEU A 526 13.62 -11.79 2.98
CA LEU A 526 13.75 -10.63 2.12
C LEU A 526 12.93 -10.80 0.83
N ILE A 527 12.24 -9.74 0.41
CA ILE A 527 11.77 -9.58 -0.96
C ILE A 527 12.58 -8.46 -1.61
N SER A 528 13.26 -8.76 -2.70
CA SER A 528 14.16 -7.83 -3.39
C SER A 528 13.60 -7.44 -4.75
N LEU A 529 13.45 -6.16 -5.03
CA LEU A 529 12.97 -5.65 -6.32
C LEU A 529 14.06 -4.84 -7.01
N ALA A 530 14.34 -5.16 -8.27
CA ALA A 530 15.33 -4.45 -9.09
C ALA A 530 16.68 -4.22 -8.39
N GLU A 531 17.19 -5.25 -7.73
CA GLU A 531 18.53 -5.26 -7.11
C GLU A 531 19.24 -6.56 -7.49
N HIS A 532 20.55 -6.50 -7.70
CA HIS A 532 21.37 -7.70 -7.86
C HIS A 532 21.63 -8.35 -6.51
N ARG A 533 21.30 -9.63 -6.36
CA ARG A 533 21.54 -10.39 -5.12
C ARG A 533 22.00 -11.81 -5.39
N PRO A 534 22.90 -12.36 -4.55
CA PRO A 534 23.23 -13.78 -4.60
C PRO A 534 21.98 -14.61 -4.36
N THR A 535 21.94 -15.82 -4.96
CA THR A 535 20.89 -16.79 -4.66
C THR A 535 21.00 -17.20 -3.19
N SER A 536 19.90 -17.07 -2.45
CA SER A 536 19.82 -17.42 -1.03
C SER A 536 18.41 -17.91 -0.73
N GLU A 537 18.29 -18.89 0.17
CA GLU A 537 16.99 -19.46 0.58
C GLU A 537 16.10 -18.44 1.31
N ASP A 538 16.69 -17.44 1.95
CA ASP A 538 15.98 -16.39 2.70
C ASP A 538 15.41 -15.28 1.80
N VAL A 539 15.72 -15.31 0.49
CA VAL A 539 15.19 -14.37 -0.50
C VAL A 539 13.98 -14.97 -1.21
N ILE A 540 12.80 -14.40 -0.95
CA ILE A 540 11.55 -14.80 -1.59
C ILE A 540 11.47 -14.13 -2.97
N ARG A 541 11.46 -14.96 -4.02
CA ARG A 541 11.41 -14.51 -5.41
C ARG A 541 9.99 -14.10 -5.81
N LEU A 542 9.87 -13.21 -6.80
CA LEU A 542 8.57 -12.72 -7.27
C LEU A 542 7.73 -13.79 -7.99
N ASP A 543 8.39 -14.73 -8.66
CA ASP A 543 7.76 -15.88 -9.32
C ASP A 543 7.19 -16.89 -8.32
N ASP A 544 7.69 -16.89 -7.08
CA ASP A 544 7.18 -17.69 -5.97
C ASP A 544 5.96 -17.04 -5.27
N LEU A 545 5.64 -15.78 -5.56
CA LEU A 545 4.57 -15.05 -4.88
C LEU A 545 3.24 -15.14 -5.62
N ALA A 546 2.17 -15.39 -4.85
CA ALA A 546 0.79 -15.32 -5.30
C ALA A 546 -0.07 -14.51 -4.32
N VAL A 547 -1.23 -14.06 -4.77
CA VAL A 547 -2.25 -13.42 -3.93
C VAL A 547 -3.43 -14.36 -3.78
N ALA A 548 -3.87 -14.54 -2.54
CA ALA A 548 -5.03 -15.36 -2.20
C ALA A 548 -6.09 -14.54 -1.47
N ALA A 549 -7.34 -14.93 -1.63
CA ALA A 549 -8.44 -14.40 -0.82
C ALA A 549 -8.45 -15.07 0.57
N GLY A 550 -8.28 -14.25 1.61
CA GLY A 550 -8.69 -14.58 2.97
C GLY A 550 -10.16 -14.24 3.20
N HIS A 551 -10.65 -14.57 4.40
CA HIS A 551 -12.06 -14.37 4.76
C HIS A 551 -12.53 -12.92 4.53
N ASP A 552 -11.73 -11.94 4.93
CA ASP A 552 -12.04 -10.51 4.87
C ASP A 552 -10.91 -9.66 4.25
N ARG A 553 -9.80 -10.28 3.85
CA ARG A 553 -8.63 -9.59 3.29
C ARG A 553 -8.03 -10.35 2.12
N LEU A 554 -7.18 -9.68 1.36
CA LEU A 554 -6.26 -10.34 0.45
C LEU A 554 -4.94 -10.56 1.18
N VAL A 555 -4.30 -11.70 0.92
CA VAL A 555 -2.98 -12.02 1.50
C VAL A 555 -1.98 -12.35 0.40
N LEU A 556 -0.72 -12.09 0.67
CA LEU A 556 0.39 -12.55 -0.16
C LEU A 556 0.85 -13.93 0.34
N VAL A 557 1.15 -14.85 -0.57
CA VAL A 557 1.52 -16.24 -0.26
C VAL A 557 2.76 -16.62 -1.04
N SER A 558 3.72 -17.28 -0.39
CA SER A 558 4.80 -18.00 -1.05
C SER A 558 4.27 -19.38 -1.47
N MET A 559 4.29 -19.67 -2.77
CA MET A 559 3.79 -20.91 -3.33
C MET A 559 4.67 -22.09 -2.91
N SER A 560 5.98 -22.03 -3.09
CA SER A 560 6.90 -23.10 -2.68
C SER A 560 6.82 -23.45 -1.18
N ARG A 561 6.62 -22.44 -0.32
CA ARG A 561 6.56 -22.63 1.14
C ARG A 561 5.14 -22.84 1.66
N ARG A 562 4.11 -22.65 0.83
CA ARG A 562 2.69 -22.69 1.22
C ARG A 562 2.40 -21.86 2.48
N ARG A 563 2.97 -20.65 2.55
CA ARG A 563 2.86 -19.77 3.72
C ARG A 563 2.52 -18.35 3.33
N VAL A 564 1.72 -17.69 4.16
CA VAL A 564 1.45 -16.25 4.03
C VAL A 564 2.75 -15.48 4.25
N VAL A 565 2.96 -14.43 3.47
CA VAL A 565 4.11 -13.53 3.55
C VAL A 565 3.60 -12.13 3.85
N GLU A 566 4.23 -11.44 4.80
CA GLU A 566 3.89 -10.07 5.19
C GLU A 566 5.07 -9.12 4.92
N PRO A 567 5.09 -8.48 3.75
CA PRO A 567 6.10 -7.48 3.44
C PRO A 567 6.04 -6.27 4.37
N THR A 568 7.22 -5.81 4.80
CA THR A 568 7.38 -4.60 5.60
C THR A 568 8.64 -3.83 5.18
N VAL A 569 8.68 -2.54 5.51
CA VAL A 569 9.82 -1.66 5.20
C VAL A 569 10.47 -1.15 6.49
N ALA A 570 11.79 -0.95 6.45
CA ALA A 570 12.58 -0.38 7.55
C ALA A 570 13.00 1.09 7.30
N HIS A 571 12.23 1.78 6.46
CA HIS A 571 12.48 3.17 6.07
C HIS A 571 11.18 3.94 5.79
N ALA A 572 11.24 5.26 5.88
CA ALA A 572 10.09 6.16 5.78
C ALA A 572 9.89 6.67 4.33
N ALA A 573 9.98 5.76 3.34
CA ALA A 573 9.81 6.17 1.95
C ALA A 573 8.40 6.73 1.71
N ALA A 574 8.33 7.84 0.96
CA ALA A 574 7.07 8.33 0.46
C ALA A 574 6.53 7.38 -0.61
N LEU A 575 5.21 7.14 -0.64
CA LEU A 575 4.57 6.18 -1.55
C LEU A 575 4.86 6.48 -3.03
N HIS A 576 4.93 7.76 -3.40
CA HIS A 576 5.21 8.18 -4.77
C HIS A 576 6.65 7.90 -5.20
N ALA A 577 7.58 7.72 -4.25
CA ALA A 577 8.97 7.38 -4.50
C ALA A 577 9.20 5.87 -4.64
N MET A 578 8.22 5.03 -4.26
CA MET A 578 8.33 3.57 -4.39
C MET A 578 7.99 3.12 -5.82
N PRO A 579 8.63 2.05 -6.34
CA PRO A 579 8.12 1.33 -7.51
C PRO A 579 6.67 0.86 -7.26
N PRO A 580 5.78 0.84 -8.27
CA PRO A 580 4.39 0.41 -8.09
C PRO A 580 4.26 -0.96 -7.43
N LEU A 581 5.06 -1.95 -7.84
CA LEU A 581 5.03 -3.27 -7.21
C LEU A 581 5.47 -3.22 -5.74
N GLY A 582 6.50 -2.43 -5.40
CA GLY A 582 6.93 -2.24 -4.01
C GLY A 582 5.85 -1.59 -3.15
N ARG A 583 5.14 -0.59 -3.69
CA ARG A 583 3.99 0.03 -3.02
C ARG A 583 2.86 -0.98 -2.81
N PHE A 584 2.54 -1.79 -3.83
CA PHE A 584 1.51 -2.82 -3.74
C PHE A 584 1.82 -3.83 -2.63
N LEU A 585 3.05 -4.33 -2.57
CA LEU A 585 3.50 -5.28 -1.56
C LEU A 585 3.45 -4.71 -0.13
N VAL A 586 3.75 -3.43 0.06
CA VAL A 586 3.67 -2.76 1.38
C VAL A 586 2.23 -2.51 1.82
N GLU A 587 1.35 -2.15 0.89
CA GLU A 587 -0.04 -1.83 1.21
C GLU A 587 -0.91 -3.09 1.38
N LEU A 588 -0.71 -4.14 0.58
CA LEU A 588 -1.58 -5.32 0.51
C LEU A 588 -1.87 -5.99 1.87
N PRO A 589 -0.89 -6.33 2.74
CA PRO A 589 -1.16 -7.09 3.97
C PRO A 589 -2.04 -6.34 4.98
N ARG A 590 -2.00 -5.00 4.93
CA ARG A 590 -2.70 -4.09 5.84
C ARG A 590 -3.84 -3.34 5.14
N ALA A 591 -4.18 -3.73 3.92
CA ALA A 591 -5.09 -2.99 3.04
C ALA A 591 -6.49 -2.83 3.65
N MET A 592 -6.94 -3.86 4.38
CA MET A 592 -8.26 -3.94 5.03
C MET A 592 -8.22 -3.67 6.54
N ASP A 593 -7.05 -3.29 7.07
CA ASP A 593 -6.94 -2.88 8.47
C ASP A 593 -7.45 -1.44 8.64
N ALA A 594 -7.99 -1.14 9.81
CA ALA A 594 -8.25 0.20 10.28
C ALA A 594 -6.97 1.04 10.13
N ARG A 595 -7.06 2.10 9.34
CA ARG A 595 -5.88 2.83 8.93
C ARG A 595 -5.31 3.64 10.09
N LEU A 596 -4.11 3.28 10.53
CA LEU A 596 -3.34 4.07 11.49
C LEU A 596 -2.69 5.26 10.76
N LYS A 597 -3.21 6.46 11.00
CA LYS A 597 -2.65 7.73 10.50
C LYS A 597 -2.89 8.88 11.50
N PRO A 598 -2.09 9.96 11.48
CA PRO A 598 -2.36 11.13 12.31
C PRO A 598 -3.79 11.64 12.11
N PHE A 599 -4.34 12.32 13.12
CA PHE A 599 -5.73 12.77 13.11
C PHE A 599 -6.06 13.54 11.82
N ASP A 600 -7.20 13.19 11.22
CA ASP A 600 -7.67 13.77 9.97
C ASP A 600 -9.04 14.41 10.18
N TRP A 601 -9.12 15.71 9.88
CA TRP A 601 -10.36 16.47 9.96
C TRP A 601 -11.38 16.09 8.88
N GLY A 602 -11.02 15.24 7.91
CA GLY A 602 -11.92 14.83 6.85
C GLY A 602 -12.42 16.04 6.06
N ALA A 603 -13.72 16.11 5.80
CA ALA A 603 -14.32 17.24 5.08
C ALA A 603 -14.11 18.59 5.80
N ALA A 604 -14.06 18.60 7.14
CA ALA A 604 -13.80 19.81 7.93
C ALA A 604 -12.39 20.39 7.70
N SER A 605 -11.52 19.71 6.94
CA SER A 605 -10.22 20.25 6.52
C SER A 605 -10.32 21.50 5.64
N CYS A 606 -11.48 21.76 5.04
CA CYS A 606 -11.73 22.97 4.25
C CYS A 606 -11.92 24.24 5.11
N LEU A 607 -12.19 24.09 6.41
CA LEU A 607 -12.55 25.20 7.29
C LEU A 607 -11.38 26.19 7.49
N PRO A 608 -11.67 27.52 7.59
CA PRO A 608 -10.67 28.54 7.86
C PRO A 608 -9.96 28.37 9.21
N PHE A 609 -10.66 27.82 10.20
CA PHE A 609 -10.15 27.54 11.54
C PHE A 609 -10.58 26.13 11.95
N ARG A 610 -9.69 25.43 12.66
CA ARG A 610 -9.96 24.15 13.31
C ARG A 610 -9.32 24.17 14.70
N PRO A 611 -10.05 23.80 15.77
CA PRO A 611 -9.49 23.78 17.10
C PRO A 611 -8.43 22.68 17.24
N ALA A 612 -7.59 22.80 18.27
CA ALA A 612 -6.80 21.69 18.77
C ALA A 612 -7.73 20.62 19.35
N LEU A 613 -7.34 19.35 19.22
CA LEU A 613 -8.03 18.24 19.86
C LEU A 613 -7.08 17.53 20.82
N ARG A 614 -7.46 17.48 22.10
CA ARG A 614 -6.71 16.80 23.15
C ARG A 614 -7.51 15.65 23.74
N TYR A 615 -6.88 14.49 23.92
CA TYR A 615 -7.43 13.36 24.67
C TYR A 615 -6.48 13.04 25.82
N GLY A 616 -6.94 13.19 27.06
CA GLY A 616 -6.06 13.08 28.24
C GLY A 616 -4.87 14.04 28.14
N LYS A 617 -3.64 13.50 28.17
CA LYS A 617 -2.39 14.27 28.00
C LYS A 617 -1.92 14.35 26.55
N VAL A 618 -2.69 13.83 25.60
CA VAL A 618 -2.28 13.71 24.20
C VAL A 618 -2.98 14.73 23.32
N LEU A 619 -2.21 15.63 22.72
CA LEU A 619 -2.65 16.50 21.65
C LEU A 619 -2.65 15.71 20.33
N LEU A 620 -3.85 15.32 19.88
CA LEU A 620 -4.07 14.56 18.65
C LEU A 620 -3.81 15.42 17.40
N THR A 621 -4.18 16.69 17.46
CA THR A 621 -3.84 17.73 16.47
C THR A 621 -3.83 19.09 17.15
N ALA A 622 -2.87 19.94 16.79
CA ALA A 622 -2.86 21.36 17.19
C ALA A 622 -3.91 22.18 16.42
N ALA A 623 -4.23 23.37 16.93
CA ALA A 623 -5.12 24.33 16.30
C ALA A 623 -4.54 24.80 14.96
N ARG A 624 -5.40 25.04 13.97
CA ARG A 624 -4.98 25.38 12.60
C ARG A 624 -5.81 26.49 12.01
N TRP A 625 -5.14 27.37 11.29
CA TRP A 625 -5.73 28.46 10.52
C TRP A 625 -5.35 28.32 9.04
N ARG A 626 -6.29 28.63 8.15
CA ARG A 626 -6.08 28.69 6.70
C ARG A 626 -6.05 30.16 6.29
N ILE A 627 -4.85 30.64 5.93
CA ILE A 627 -4.63 32.03 5.53
C ILE A 627 -4.55 32.09 4.02
N ASP A 628 -5.39 32.93 3.42
CA ASP A 628 -5.38 33.20 1.99
C ASP A 628 -4.33 34.28 1.67
N PRO A 629 -3.29 33.98 0.87
CA PRO A 629 -2.31 34.96 0.42
C PRO A 629 -2.94 36.17 -0.28
N ALA A 630 -4.09 36.00 -0.96
CA ALA A 630 -4.77 37.10 -1.65
C ALA A 630 -5.33 38.17 -0.70
N ARG A 631 -5.41 37.88 0.62
CA ARG A 631 -5.81 38.84 1.66
C ARG A 631 -4.63 39.61 2.25
N GLN A 632 -3.41 39.40 1.76
CA GLN A 632 -2.22 40.14 2.16
C GLN A 632 -1.93 41.28 1.17
N PRO A 633 -1.19 42.32 1.59
CA PRO A 633 -0.68 43.34 0.66
C PRO A 633 0.19 42.70 -0.43
N ALA A 634 0.31 43.40 -1.57
CA ALA A 634 1.14 42.94 -2.68
C ALA A 634 2.60 42.70 -2.25
N ALA A 635 3.32 41.85 -3.00
CA ALA A 635 4.68 41.44 -2.63
C ALA A 635 5.68 42.62 -2.53
N ASP A 636 5.42 43.72 -3.25
CA ASP A 636 6.19 44.96 -3.25
C ASP A 636 5.75 45.98 -2.19
N ALA A 637 4.70 45.68 -1.40
CA ALA A 637 4.22 46.52 -0.32
C ALA A 637 5.33 46.88 0.68
N SER A 638 5.22 48.06 1.30
CA SER A 638 6.20 48.49 2.29
C SER A 638 6.18 47.59 3.54
N ASP A 639 7.31 47.47 4.23
CA ASP A 639 7.40 46.66 5.47
C ASP A 639 6.40 47.14 6.55
N ARG A 640 6.12 48.45 6.58
CA ARG A 640 5.15 49.05 7.50
C ARG A 640 3.72 48.66 7.14
N GLU A 641 3.34 48.78 5.88
CA GLU A 641 2.02 48.39 5.38
C GLU A 641 1.74 46.90 5.61
N TRP A 642 2.72 46.05 5.28
CA TRP A 642 2.63 44.62 5.54
C TRP A 642 2.47 44.32 7.03
N SER A 643 3.28 44.95 7.89
CA SER A 643 3.21 44.74 9.34
C SER A 643 1.87 45.17 9.94
N THR A 644 1.31 46.30 9.52
CA THR A 644 -0.01 46.78 9.98
C THR A 644 -1.12 45.80 9.57
N THR A 645 -1.11 45.36 8.31
CA THR A 645 -2.12 44.41 7.80
C THR A 645 -2.01 43.05 8.49
N TRP A 646 -0.77 42.59 8.70
CA TRP A 646 -0.50 41.35 9.43
C TRP A 646 -0.97 41.42 10.89
N GLU A 647 -0.72 42.52 11.60
CA GLU A 647 -1.13 42.66 13.00
C GLU A 647 -2.66 42.70 13.16
N ALA A 648 -3.35 43.39 12.25
CA ALA A 648 -4.82 43.36 12.18
C ALA A 648 -5.34 41.94 11.93
N LEU A 649 -4.70 41.18 11.02
CA LEU A 649 -5.05 39.79 10.77
C LEU A 649 -4.77 38.88 11.97
N ARG A 650 -3.61 39.04 12.61
CA ARG A 650 -3.19 38.27 13.79
C ARG A 650 -4.17 38.48 14.94
N THR A 651 -4.58 39.73 15.17
CA THR A 651 -5.57 40.09 16.18
C THR A 651 -6.93 39.47 15.85
N ARG A 652 -7.40 39.61 14.60
CA ARG A 652 -8.69 39.04 14.16
C ARG A 652 -8.76 37.52 14.27
N LEU A 653 -7.66 36.84 13.97
CA LEU A 653 -7.58 35.37 14.02
C LEU A 653 -7.11 34.83 15.38
N GLN A 654 -6.78 35.72 16.33
CA GLN A 654 -6.19 35.40 17.62
C GLN A 654 -5.00 34.41 17.50
N LEU A 655 -4.11 34.66 16.53
CA LEU A 655 -2.98 33.78 16.26
C LEU A 655 -1.98 33.82 17.42
N PRO A 656 -1.52 32.65 17.92
CA PRO A 656 -0.52 32.60 18.98
C PRO A 656 0.83 33.12 18.48
N ALA A 657 1.71 33.51 19.41
CA ALA A 657 3.06 33.96 19.07
C ALA A 657 3.86 32.87 18.35
N TRP A 658 3.73 31.61 18.76
CA TRP A 658 4.45 30.49 18.15
C TRP A 658 3.56 29.72 17.18
N VAL A 659 3.98 29.69 15.92
CA VAL A 659 3.28 29.00 14.84
C VAL A 659 4.24 28.13 14.02
N GLN A 660 3.66 27.20 13.28
CA GLN A 660 4.34 26.37 12.31
C GLN A 660 3.68 26.53 10.95
N VAL A 661 4.49 26.77 9.92
CA VAL A 661 4.04 26.92 8.52
C VAL A 661 4.80 25.98 7.60
N GLY A 662 4.20 25.66 6.45
CA GLY A 662 4.73 24.73 5.46
C GLY A 662 4.04 23.36 5.46
N SER A 663 4.52 22.44 4.63
CA SER A 663 3.87 21.15 4.39
C SER A 663 4.87 19.99 4.48
N GLY A 664 4.37 18.79 4.78
CA GLY A 664 5.19 17.58 4.87
C GLY A 664 6.41 17.76 5.77
N ASP A 665 7.59 17.47 5.22
CA ASP A 665 8.90 17.65 5.85
C ASP A 665 9.54 19.01 5.52
N GLN A 666 8.78 20.05 5.18
CA GLN A 666 9.31 21.40 4.94
C GLN A 666 8.55 22.40 5.81
N ARG A 667 8.68 22.23 7.12
CA ARG A 667 8.01 23.08 8.11
C ARG A 667 8.98 24.05 8.77
N LEU A 668 8.51 25.27 9.01
CA LEU A 668 9.21 26.32 9.76
C LEU A 668 8.43 26.61 11.04
N ARG A 669 9.08 26.47 12.20
CA ARG A 669 8.56 26.91 13.49
C ARG A 669 9.01 28.34 13.76
N LEU A 670 8.07 29.25 13.81
CA LEU A 670 8.27 30.70 13.79
C LEU A 670 7.68 31.32 15.05
N ASN A 671 8.39 32.28 15.63
CA ASN A 671 7.89 33.18 16.65
C ASN A 671 7.49 34.50 15.99
N LEU A 672 6.20 34.76 15.88
CA LEU A 672 5.63 35.93 15.22
C LEU A 672 5.97 37.26 15.91
N ASP A 673 6.47 37.24 17.14
CA ASP A 673 6.98 38.44 17.82
C ASP A 673 8.39 38.81 17.33
N GLN A 674 9.08 37.91 16.62
CA GLN A 674 10.44 38.12 16.11
C GLN A 674 10.42 38.66 14.66
N PRO A 675 11.16 39.75 14.35
CA PRO A 675 11.18 40.32 13.00
C PRO A 675 11.66 39.34 11.91
N MET A 676 12.70 38.54 12.19
CA MET A 676 13.23 37.54 11.25
C MET A 676 12.16 36.53 10.85
N ASP A 677 11.43 36.02 11.83
CA ASP A 677 10.43 34.98 11.64
C ASP A 677 9.22 35.51 10.87
N ARG A 678 8.81 36.76 11.13
CA ARG A 678 7.79 37.45 10.31
C ARG A 678 8.24 37.63 8.85
N ALA A 679 9.51 37.97 8.61
CA ALA A 679 10.05 38.07 7.25
C ALA A 679 10.05 36.71 6.54
N LEU A 680 10.35 35.61 7.25
CA LEU A 680 10.25 34.25 6.71
C LEU A 680 8.81 33.86 6.38
N LEU A 681 7.85 34.25 7.23
CA LEU A 681 6.43 34.04 6.99
C LEU A 681 5.94 34.82 5.77
N ARG A 682 6.27 36.11 5.68
CA ARG A 682 5.99 36.95 4.51
C ARG A 682 6.52 36.29 3.23
N ALA A 683 7.80 35.91 3.23
CA ALA A 683 8.41 35.26 2.08
C ALA A 683 7.74 33.91 1.72
N HIS A 684 7.13 33.22 2.69
CA HIS A 684 6.36 32.01 2.41
C HIS A 684 5.01 32.32 1.77
N LEU A 685 4.29 33.33 2.30
CA LEU A 685 3.02 33.83 1.75
C LEU A 685 3.18 34.35 0.32
N ASP A 686 4.19 35.17 0.06
CA ASP A 686 4.45 35.78 -1.25
C ASP A 686 4.72 34.74 -2.35
N THR A 687 5.18 33.54 -1.97
CA THR A 687 5.49 32.46 -2.93
C THR A 687 4.33 31.49 -3.19
N SER A 688 3.22 31.61 -2.46
CA SER A 688 2.09 30.68 -2.56
C SER A 688 0.91 31.32 -3.27
N ALA A 689 0.40 30.66 -4.31
CA ALA A 689 -0.88 31.01 -4.93
C ALA A 689 -2.09 30.36 -4.23
N GLN A 690 -1.84 29.44 -3.30
CA GLN A 690 -2.88 28.68 -2.60
C GLN A 690 -2.93 29.05 -1.12
N PRO A 691 -4.09 28.91 -0.45
CA PRO A 691 -4.18 29.17 0.98
C PRO A 691 -3.19 28.32 1.79
N ILE A 692 -2.47 28.99 2.70
CA ILE A 692 -1.45 28.39 3.54
C ILE A 692 -2.07 27.94 4.86
N THR A 693 -1.70 26.75 5.33
CA THR A 693 -2.06 26.29 6.67
C THR A 693 -1.01 26.77 7.67
N VAL A 694 -1.46 27.52 8.67
CA VAL A 694 -0.70 27.91 9.86
C VAL A 694 -1.19 27.04 11.03
N VAL A 695 -0.26 26.48 11.79
CA VAL A 695 -0.55 25.56 12.89
C VAL A 695 0.04 26.12 14.17
N GLU A 696 -0.66 26.00 15.29
CA GLU A 696 -0.09 26.35 16.61
C GLU A 696 1.14 25.50 16.91
N ALA A 697 2.20 26.12 17.44
CA ALA A 697 3.48 25.44 17.71
C ALA A 697 3.91 25.58 19.16
N ALA A 698 4.63 24.57 19.65
CA ALA A 698 5.29 24.63 20.95
C ALA A 698 6.36 25.72 21.02
N THR A 699 6.46 26.30 22.20
CA THR A 699 7.49 27.24 22.60
C THR A 699 8.77 26.51 23.07
N PRO A 700 9.93 27.17 23.14
CA PRO A 700 11.12 26.60 23.76
C PRO A 700 10.90 26.17 25.22
N ARG A 701 10.04 26.87 25.96
CA ARG A 701 9.69 26.53 27.35
C ARG A 701 9.00 25.17 27.44
N ASP A 702 8.20 24.80 26.44
CA ASP A 702 7.56 23.48 26.37
C ASP A 702 8.59 22.36 26.22
N PHE A 703 9.82 22.66 25.79
CA PHE A 703 10.92 21.69 25.72
C PHE A 703 11.95 21.89 26.85
N GLY A 704 11.58 22.57 27.94
CA GLY A 704 12.47 22.90 29.04
C GLY A 704 13.15 21.69 29.68
N TRP A 705 12.50 20.52 29.68
CA TRP A 705 13.10 19.25 30.15
C TRP A 705 14.33 18.80 29.35
N LEU A 706 14.48 19.27 28.11
CA LEU A 706 15.62 18.98 27.23
C LEU A 706 16.35 20.28 26.82
N SER A 707 16.48 21.21 27.77
CA SER A 707 17.17 22.49 27.59
C SER A 707 16.61 23.34 26.43
N GLY A 708 15.29 23.26 26.21
CA GLY A 708 14.61 24.00 25.14
C GLY A 708 14.84 23.46 23.73
N ARG A 709 15.56 22.34 23.57
CA ARG A 709 15.83 21.75 22.26
C ARG A 709 14.57 21.08 21.70
N ALA A 710 14.19 21.48 20.48
CA ALA A 710 13.11 20.82 19.75
C ALA A 710 13.47 19.35 19.51
N HIS A 711 12.53 18.46 19.80
CA HIS A 711 12.75 17.02 19.67
C HIS A 711 11.47 16.29 19.25
N GLU A 712 11.65 15.10 18.69
CA GLU A 712 10.58 14.16 18.37
C GLU A 712 11.00 12.77 18.87
N VAL A 713 10.17 12.14 19.70
CA VAL A 713 10.29 10.73 20.05
C VAL A 713 9.62 9.88 18.99
N VAL A 714 10.21 8.75 18.67
CA VAL A 714 9.69 7.75 17.75
C VAL A 714 9.51 6.46 18.54
N VAL A 715 8.27 6.10 18.79
CA VAL A 715 7.89 4.96 19.63
C VAL A 715 7.25 3.89 18.76
N PRO A 716 7.92 2.75 18.54
CA PRO A 716 7.29 1.62 17.88
C PRO A 716 6.25 0.97 18.79
N VAL A 717 5.12 0.61 18.21
CA VAL A 717 3.99 -0.02 18.87
C VAL A 717 3.59 -1.30 18.14
N ALA A 718 3.15 -2.29 18.90
CA ALA A 718 2.70 -3.59 18.40
C ALA A 718 1.27 -3.87 18.90
N SER A 719 0.44 -4.42 18.03
CA SER A 719 -0.90 -4.89 18.35
C SER A 719 -0.83 -6.06 19.34
N THR A 720 -1.80 -6.12 20.24
CA THR A 720 -2.04 -7.26 21.13
C THR A 720 -3.24 -8.09 20.68
N ALA A 721 -3.83 -7.77 19.52
CA ALA A 721 -4.91 -8.56 18.94
C ALA A 721 -4.39 -9.91 18.45
N ALA A 722 -5.23 -10.94 18.55
CA ALA A 722 -4.90 -12.25 17.98
C ALA A 722 -4.78 -12.14 16.45
N PRO A 723 -3.80 -12.83 15.84
CA PRO A 723 -3.67 -12.88 14.39
C PRO A 723 -4.89 -13.58 13.77
N ALA A 724 -5.22 -13.21 12.54
CA ALA A 724 -6.24 -13.88 11.76
C ALA A 724 -5.81 -15.31 11.40
N PRO A 725 -6.75 -16.26 11.25
CA PRO A 725 -6.42 -17.60 10.81
C PRO A 725 -5.89 -17.59 9.37
N VAL A 726 -5.07 -18.58 9.05
CA VAL A 726 -4.57 -18.81 7.68
C VAL A 726 -5.75 -19.00 6.73
N PRO A 727 -5.74 -18.39 5.52
CA PRO A 727 -6.81 -18.60 4.55
C PRO A 727 -7.00 -20.08 4.20
N ALA A 728 -8.26 -20.50 4.04
CA ALA A 728 -8.61 -21.88 3.69
C ALA A 728 -7.86 -22.37 2.44
N ALA A 729 -7.73 -21.51 1.42
CA ALA A 729 -6.96 -21.81 0.20
C ALA A 729 -5.52 -22.27 0.47
N VAL A 730 -4.87 -21.67 1.47
CA VAL A 730 -3.49 -21.98 1.85
C VAL A 730 -3.45 -23.19 2.80
N ALA A 731 -4.39 -23.28 3.73
CA ALA A 731 -4.44 -24.33 4.77
C ALA A 731 -4.97 -25.70 4.27
N ALA A 732 -5.61 -25.75 3.10
CA ALA A 732 -6.15 -26.99 2.53
C ALA A 732 -5.08 -28.09 2.36
N ARG A 733 -5.48 -29.35 2.13
CA ARG A 733 -4.54 -30.46 1.92
C ARG A 733 -4.36 -30.85 0.45
N GLY A 734 -5.23 -30.36 -0.43
CA GLY A 734 -5.21 -30.64 -1.86
C GLY A 734 -3.96 -30.11 -2.56
N ALA A 735 -3.91 -30.38 -3.87
CA ALA A 735 -2.82 -30.00 -4.76
C ALA A 735 -2.48 -28.51 -4.65
N TRP A 736 -1.18 -28.22 -4.58
CA TRP A 736 -0.67 -26.87 -4.37
C TRP A 736 0.59 -26.63 -5.24
N PRO A 737 0.71 -25.47 -5.92
CA PRO A 737 -0.32 -24.44 -6.07
C PRO A 737 -1.54 -24.96 -6.84
N PRO A 738 -2.75 -24.40 -6.62
CA PRO A 738 -3.92 -24.84 -7.36
C PRO A 738 -3.73 -24.57 -8.86
N ALA A 739 -4.07 -25.54 -9.70
CA ALA A 739 -4.03 -25.37 -11.14
C ALA A 739 -5.00 -24.25 -11.56
N ALA A 740 -4.46 -23.16 -12.11
CA ALA A 740 -5.27 -22.09 -12.65
C ALA A 740 -5.94 -22.57 -13.94
N ALA A 741 -7.26 -22.48 -14.01
CA ALA A 741 -7.98 -22.76 -15.24
C ALA A 741 -7.74 -21.62 -16.24
N ALA A 742 -7.17 -21.95 -17.40
CA ALA A 742 -6.92 -20.98 -18.45
C ALA A 742 -8.25 -20.43 -19.01
N PRO A 743 -8.33 -19.12 -19.32
CA PRO A 743 -9.44 -18.59 -20.09
C PRO A 743 -9.56 -19.31 -21.44
N VAL A 744 -10.78 -19.61 -21.87
CA VAL A 744 -11.06 -20.19 -23.19
C VAL A 744 -11.44 -19.05 -24.13
N MET A 745 -10.58 -18.78 -25.11
CA MET A 745 -10.84 -17.75 -26.11
C MET A 745 -11.87 -18.25 -27.12
N PRO A 746 -12.67 -17.35 -27.71
CA PRO A 746 -13.52 -17.68 -28.85
C PRO A 746 -12.72 -18.43 -29.95
N GLY A 747 -13.18 -19.62 -30.33
CA GLY A 747 -12.55 -20.43 -31.37
C GLY A 747 -11.33 -21.25 -30.96
N SER A 748 -10.81 -21.10 -29.73
CA SER A 748 -9.57 -21.79 -29.31
C SER A 748 -9.79 -23.11 -28.58
N GLY A 749 -11.04 -23.49 -28.30
CA GLY A 749 -11.36 -24.70 -27.54
C GLY A 749 -12.82 -25.09 -27.72
N GLY A 750 -13.18 -26.23 -27.14
CA GLY A 750 -14.50 -26.84 -27.30
C GLY A 750 -15.62 -26.21 -26.49
N LEU A 751 -15.52 -24.93 -26.10
CA LEU A 751 -16.57 -24.22 -25.37
C LEU A 751 -16.85 -22.86 -26.03
N LEU A 752 -18.07 -22.68 -26.50
CA LEU A 752 -18.61 -21.41 -26.96
C LEU A 752 -19.25 -20.67 -25.78
N SER A 753 -18.86 -19.42 -25.56
CA SER A 753 -19.49 -18.51 -24.59
C SER A 753 -20.01 -17.29 -25.31
N ALA A 754 -21.30 -16.99 -25.13
CA ALA A 754 -21.97 -15.89 -25.81
C ALA A 754 -22.82 -15.06 -24.85
N SER A 755 -22.89 -13.76 -25.09
CA SER A 755 -23.78 -12.83 -24.40
C SER A 755 -24.78 -12.25 -25.40
N LEU A 756 -26.06 -12.55 -25.21
CA LEU A 756 -27.16 -12.01 -26.02
C LEU A 756 -27.86 -10.91 -25.23
N ALA A 757 -27.86 -9.68 -25.74
CA ALA A 757 -28.62 -8.58 -25.14
C ALA A 757 -30.12 -8.87 -25.23
N VAL A 758 -30.81 -8.90 -24.09
CA VAL A 758 -32.23 -9.22 -24.01
C VAL A 758 -32.84 -8.42 -22.86
N ASP A 759 -33.99 -7.78 -23.11
CA ASP A 759 -34.76 -7.13 -22.06
C ASP A 759 -35.18 -8.17 -21.00
N PRO A 760 -35.10 -7.87 -19.69
CA PRO A 760 -35.50 -8.82 -18.64
C PRO A 760 -36.87 -9.47 -18.84
N ALA A 761 -37.85 -8.73 -19.38
CA ALA A 761 -39.20 -9.24 -19.64
C ALA A 761 -39.24 -10.28 -20.78
N MET A 762 -38.27 -10.24 -21.69
CA MET A 762 -38.19 -11.13 -22.87
C MET A 762 -37.27 -12.33 -22.66
N MET A 763 -36.44 -12.33 -21.61
CA MET A 763 -35.49 -13.43 -21.34
C MET A 763 -36.18 -14.78 -21.24
N GLU A 764 -37.36 -14.83 -20.60
CA GLU A 764 -38.11 -16.07 -20.46
C GLU A 764 -38.67 -16.57 -21.79
N LEU A 765 -39.18 -15.66 -22.63
CA LEU A 765 -39.60 -15.99 -24.00
C LEU A 765 -38.45 -16.62 -24.80
N VAL A 766 -37.26 -16.01 -24.73
CA VAL A 766 -36.05 -16.53 -25.38
C VAL A 766 -35.68 -17.91 -24.86
N LEU A 767 -35.72 -18.13 -23.55
CA LEU A 767 -35.39 -19.43 -22.94
C LEU A 767 -36.42 -20.52 -23.27
N LEU A 768 -37.71 -20.21 -23.27
CA LEU A 768 -38.77 -21.20 -23.47
C LEU A 768 -39.05 -21.51 -24.93
N ARG A 769 -39.00 -20.50 -25.80
CA ARG A 769 -39.35 -20.61 -27.23
C ARG A 769 -38.15 -20.45 -28.15
N GLY A 770 -37.19 -19.59 -27.81
CA GLY A 770 -35.99 -19.35 -28.62
C GLY A 770 -34.96 -20.48 -28.53
N MET A 771 -34.68 -21.03 -27.35
CA MET A 771 -33.67 -22.09 -27.17
C MET A 771 -34.00 -23.40 -27.91
N PRO A 772 -35.25 -23.90 -27.92
CA PRO A 772 -35.58 -25.06 -28.75
C PRO A 772 -35.28 -24.86 -30.24
N VAL A 773 -35.47 -23.64 -30.76
CA VAL A 773 -35.14 -23.30 -32.16
C VAL A 773 -33.63 -23.34 -32.38
N LEU A 774 -32.83 -22.83 -31.44
CA LEU A 774 -31.38 -22.95 -31.51
C LEU A 774 -30.95 -24.43 -31.59
N PHE A 775 -31.44 -25.27 -30.68
CA PHE A 775 -30.99 -26.65 -30.57
C PHE A 775 -31.53 -27.60 -31.65
N ALA A 776 -32.52 -27.17 -32.44
CA ALA A 776 -33.05 -27.97 -33.56
C ALA A 776 -31.99 -28.28 -34.64
N ASP A 777 -30.93 -27.47 -34.72
CA ASP A 777 -29.82 -27.63 -35.66
C ASP A 777 -28.75 -28.65 -35.19
N TRP A 778 -28.98 -29.34 -34.06
CA TRP A 778 -28.13 -30.42 -33.56
C TRP A 778 -28.91 -31.74 -33.45
N PRO A 779 -28.30 -32.91 -33.78
CA PRO A 779 -28.94 -34.21 -33.61
C PRO A 779 -29.34 -34.49 -32.16
N GLU A 780 -28.47 -34.10 -31.22
CA GLU A 780 -28.73 -34.07 -29.79
C GLU A 780 -28.26 -32.74 -29.21
N PRO A 781 -29.00 -32.12 -28.27
CA PRO A 781 -28.56 -30.88 -27.65
C PRO A 781 -27.21 -31.06 -26.95
N PRO A 782 -26.18 -30.24 -27.27
CA PRO A 782 -24.88 -30.31 -26.62
C PRO A 782 -24.96 -29.91 -25.13
N LEU A 783 -23.92 -30.20 -24.34
CA LEU A 783 -23.87 -29.76 -22.93
C LEU A 783 -23.84 -28.23 -22.86
N TRP A 784 -24.90 -27.63 -22.32
CA TRP A 784 -25.08 -26.18 -22.30
C TRP A 784 -25.67 -25.68 -20.99
N TRP A 785 -25.43 -24.41 -20.66
CA TRP A 785 -26.08 -23.74 -19.54
C TRP A 785 -26.20 -22.24 -19.78
N PHE A 786 -27.08 -21.60 -19.02
CA PHE A 786 -27.28 -20.14 -19.08
C PHE A 786 -27.15 -19.47 -17.72
N ILE A 787 -26.95 -18.15 -17.77
CA ILE A 787 -27.01 -17.23 -16.64
C ILE A 787 -27.73 -15.96 -17.11
N ARG A 788 -28.68 -15.45 -16.31
CA ARG A 788 -29.32 -14.16 -16.53
C ARG A 788 -28.48 -13.06 -15.88
N MET A 789 -28.11 -12.03 -16.63
CA MET A 789 -27.21 -10.97 -16.16
C MET A 789 -27.91 -9.61 -16.23
N ARG A 790 -27.65 -8.73 -15.25
CA ARG A 790 -28.15 -7.33 -15.23
C ARG A 790 -27.10 -6.30 -15.66
N ARG A 791 -25.81 -6.62 -15.52
CA ARG A 791 -24.68 -5.72 -15.82
C ARG A 791 -23.69 -6.39 -16.79
N PRO A 792 -23.00 -5.63 -17.66
CA PRO A 792 -23.08 -4.17 -17.82
C PRO A 792 -24.41 -3.67 -18.40
N PHE A 793 -25.16 -4.55 -19.04
CA PHE A 793 -26.56 -4.37 -19.48
C PHE A 793 -27.32 -5.69 -19.27
N PRO A 794 -28.66 -5.70 -19.32
CA PRO A 794 -29.44 -6.94 -19.27
C PRO A 794 -29.11 -7.88 -20.44
N HIS A 795 -28.63 -9.09 -20.14
CA HIS A 795 -28.29 -10.08 -21.17
C HIS A 795 -28.41 -11.52 -20.67
N LEU A 796 -28.59 -12.45 -21.60
CA LEU A 796 -28.42 -13.88 -21.37
C LEU A 796 -26.98 -14.27 -21.70
N ARG A 797 -26.26 -14.83 -20.74
CA ARG A 797 -24.98 -15.48 -20.99
C ARG A 797 -25.21 -16.96 -21.21
N LEU A 798 -24.89 -17.43 -22.41
CA LEU A 798 -25.04 -18.81 -22.87
C LEU A 798 -23.66 -19.44 -23.00
N ARG A 799 -23.51 -20.67 -22.51
CA ARG A 799 -22.28 -21.44 -22.66
C ARG A 799 -22.62 -22.83 -23.14
N LEU A 800 -21.84 -23.34 -24.09
CA LEU A 800 -22.13 -24.57 -24.81
C LEU A 800 -20.84 -25.28 -25.21
N HIS A 801 -20.74 -26.56 -24.90
CA HIS A 801 -19.64 -27.40 -25.39
C HIS A 801 -19.88 -27.78 -26.84
N THR A 802 -18.83 -27.74 -27.65
CA THR A 802 -18.90 -28.06 -29.08
C THR A 802 -17.58 -28.63 -29.58
N ASP A 803 -17.66 -29.58 -30.51
CA ASP A 803 -16.50 -30.11 -31.23
C ASP A 803 -16.14 -29.24 -32.46
N ASP A 804 -17.10 -28.45 -32.96
CA ASP A 804 -16.93 -27.49 -34.05
C ASP A 804 -17.39 -26.10 -33.60
N TYR A 805 -16.43 -25.22 -33.31
CA TYR A 805 -16.74 -23.85 -32.91
C TYR A 805 -17.32 -23.02 -34.06
N GLY A 806 -16.85 -23.23 -35.29
CA GLY A 806 -17.27 -22.44 -36.44
C GLY A 806 -18.73 -22.67 -36.77
N ASP A 807 -19.13 -23.95 -36.83
CA ASP A 807 -20.52 -24.35 -37.04
C ASP A 807 -21.42 -23.85 -35.89
N ALA A 808 -21.01 -24.03 -34.64
CA ALA A 808 -21.78 -23.53 -33.49
C ALA A 808 -21.96 -22.00 -33.51
N ALA A 809 -20.92 -21.24 -33.88
CA ALA A 809 -21.00 -19.79 -34.00
C ALA A 809 -21.96 -19.36 -35.11
N VAL A 810 -21.97 -20.06 -36.26
CA VAL A 810 -22.92 -19.80 -37.35
C VAL A 810 -24.37 -20.04 -36.89
N LYS A 811 -24.62 -21.14 -36.18
CA LYS A 811 -25.95 -21.46 -35.62
C LYS A 811 -26.42 -20.39 -34.63
N PHE A 812 -25.55 -19.97 -33.71
CA PHE A 812 -25.84 -18.85 -32.78
C PHE A 812 -26.14 -17.55 -33.52
N GLY A 813 -25.38 -17.21 -34.56
CA GLY A 813 -25.59 -16.00 -35.35
C GLY A 813 -26.93 -16.00 -36.08
N ARG A 814 -27.30 -17.13 -36.72
CA ARG A 814 -28.61 -17.29 -37.38
C ARG A 814 -29.76 -17.18 -36.40
N TRP A 815 -29.64 -17.87 -35.27
CA TRP A 815 -30.62 -17.85 -34.20
C TRP A 815 -30.82 -16.43 -33.62
N ALA A 816 -29.73 -15.72 -33.29
CA ALA A 816 -29.81 -14.36 -32.78
C ALA A 816 -30.38 -13.37 -33.81
N SER A 817 -30.04 -13.54 -35.10
CA SER A 817 -30.62 -12.76 -36.20
C SER A 817 -32.14 -12.93 -36.27
N GLY A 818 -32.63 -14.17 -36.16
CA GLY A 818 -34.06 -14.46 -36.12
C GLY A 818 -34.77 -13.78 -34.95
N LEU A 819 -34.21 -13.84 -33.73
CA LEU A 819 -34.76 -13.16 -32.55
C LEU A 819 -34.75 -11.63 -32.70
N ARG A 820 -33.70 -11.07 -33.32
CA ARG A 820 -33.58 -9.64 -33.55
C ARG A 820 -34.60 -9.13 -34.58
N GLN A 821 -34.85 -9.89 -35.65
CA GLN A 821 -35.90 -9.57 -36.62
C GLN A 821 -37.30 -9.56 -35.99
N GLN A 822 -37.51 -10.37 -34.95
CA GLN A 822 -38.76 -10.41 -34.18
C GLN A 822 -38.82 -9.33 -33.08
N GLY A 823 -37.78 -8.51 -32.89
CA GLY A 823 -37.71 -7.51 -31.83
C GLY A 823 -37.55 -8.10 -30.42
N VAL A 824 -37.13 -9.37 -30.29
CA VAL A 824 -37.02 -10.10 -29.02
C VAL A 824 -35.64 -9.95 -28.38
N ALA A 825 -34.59 -9.79 -29.19
CA ALA A 825 -33.20 -9.68 -28.73
C ALA A 825 -32.40 -8.62 -29.50
N GLY A 826 -31.32 -8.14 -28.88
CA GLY A 826 -30.38 -7.18 -29.44
C GLY A 826 -29.09 -7.84 -29.94
N ASP A 827 -27.95 -7.25 -29.58
CA ASP A 827 -26.64 -7.69 -30.04
C ASP A 827 -26.21 -9.02 -29.41
N LEU A 828 -25.50 -9.83 -30.20
CA LEU A 828 -24.84 -11.07 -29.78
C LEU A 828 -23.33 -10.85 -29.75
N ASN A 829 -22.70 -11.11 -28.61
CA ASN A 829 -21.25 -11.10 -28.44
C ASN A 829 -20.74 -12.52 -28.18
N LEU A 830 -19.65 -12.92 -28.84
CA LEU A 830 -18.91 -14.14 -28.51
C LEU A 830 -17.73 -13.75 -27.62
N ASP A 831 -17.76 -14.19 -26.36
CA ASP A 831 -16.89 -13.69 -25.31
C ASP A 831 -15.90 -14.76 -24.83
N THR A 832 -14.81 -14.32 -24.19
CA THR A 832 -13.89 -15.23 -23.50
C THR A 832 -14.56 -15.87 -22.28
N TYR A 833 -14.51 -17.19 -22.18
CA TYR A 833 -14.94 -17.89 -20.97
C TYR A 833 -13.82 -17.89 -19.93
N HIS A 834 -14.09 -17.32 -18.77
CA HIS A 834 -13.20 -17.37 -17.61
C HIS A 834 -13.72 -18.42 -16.62
N PRO A 835 -13.03 -19.57 -16.46
CA PRO A 835 -13.51 -20.61 -15.56
C PRO A 835 -13.35 -20.20 -14.08
N GLU A 836 -14.42 -20.36 -13.32
CA GLU A 836 -14.55 -19.87 -11.92
C GLU A 836 -13.96 -20.86 -10.90
N SER A 837 -12.69 -21.23 -11.11
CA SER A 837 -12.04 -22.32 -10.36
C SER A 837 -11.93 -22.08 -8.85
N GLY A 838 -11.72 -20.83 -8.43
CA GLY A 838 -11.73 -20.46 -7.01
C GLY A 838 -13.13 -20.40 -6.39
N ARG A 839 -14.19 -20.67 -7.15
CA ARG A 839 -15.59 -20.73 -6.65
C ARG A 839 -16.17 -22.14 -6.72
N TYR A 840 -15.82 -22.92 -7.74
CA TYR A 840 -16.38 -24.27 -7.97
C TYR A 840 -15.35 -25.41 -7.98
N GLY A 841 -14.07 -25.14 -7.76
CA GLY A 841 -13.00 -26.14 -7.80
C GLY A 841 -12.29 -26.17 -9.15
N ASN A 842 -11.31 -27.05 -9.31
CA ASN A 842 -10.51 -27.19 -10.53
C ASN A 842 -10.59 -28.61 -11.10
N GLY A 843 -10.06 -28.82 -12.30
CA GLY A 843 -9.99 -30.14 -12.95
C GLY A 843 -11.35 -30.83 -13.01
N ALA A 844 -11.41 -32.08 -12.53
CA ALA A 844 -12.62 -32.90 -12.52
C ALA A 844 -13.78 -32.28 -11.73
N ALA A 845 -13.50 -31.55 -10.63
CA ALA A 845 -14.54 -30.86 -9.87
C ALA A 845 -15.19 -29.74 -10.69
N LEU A 846 -14.40 -29.00 -11.47
CA LEU A 846 -14.93 -27.94 -12.34
C LEU A 846 -15.73 -28.51 -13.52
N ALA A 847 -15.30 -29.63 -14.09
CA ALA A 847 -16.05 -30.33 -15.13
C ALA A 847 -17.41 -30.81 -14.60
N ALA A 848 -17.43 -31.47 -13.44
CA ALA A 848 -18.66 -31.89 -12.78
C ALA A 848 -19.56 -30.70 -12.37
N ALA A 849 -18.98 -29.55 -12.01
CA ALA A 849 -19.74 -28.33 -11.77
C ALA A 849 -20.45 -27.83 -13.03
N GLN A 850 -19.81 -27.93 -14.20
CA GLN A 850 -20.43 -27.55 -15.48
C GLN A 850 -21.57 -28.49 -15.87
N GLU A 851 -21.44 -29.80 -15.62
CA GLU A 851 -22.56 -30.75 -15.74
C GLU A 851 -23.73 -30.36 -14.83
N LEU A 852 -23.44 -29.98 -13.59
CA LEU A 852 -24.44 -29.49 -12.65
C LEU A 852 -25.09 -28.19 -13.15
N PHE A 853 -24.33 -27.25 -13.73
CA PHE A 853 -24.89 -26.03 -14.30
C PHE A 853 -25.84 -26.30 -15.47
N ALA A 854 -25.53 -27.31 -16.30
CA ALA A 854 -26.39 -27.74 -17.38
C ALA A 854 -27.67 -28.37 -16.85
N ALA A 855 -27.56 -29.32 -15.92
CA ALA A 855 -28.73 -29.95 -15.30
C ALA A 855 -29.61 -28.94 -14.54
N ASP A 856 -29.01 -27.96 -13.89
CA ASP A 856 -29.75 -26.89 -13.21
C ASP A 856 -30.42 -25.91 -14.17
N SER A 857 -29.82 -25.65 -15.33
CA SER A 857 -30.45 -24.87 -16.41
C SER A 857 -31.70 -25.57 -16.94
N THR A 858 -31.61 -26.88 -17.15
CA THR A 858 -32.76 -27.73 -17.53
C THR A 858 -33.85 -27.72 -16.46
N ALA A 859 -33.47 -27.85 -15.18
CA ALA A 859 -34.39 -27.80 -14.06
C ALA A 859 -35.11 -26.44 -13.94
N ALA A 860 -34.40 -25.32 -14.16
CA ALA A 860 -34.99 -23.99 -14.16
C ALA A 860 -35.98 -23.80 -15.33
N ILE A 861 -35.65 -24.29 -16.53
CA ILE A 861 -36.54 -24.22 -17.69
C ILE A 861 -37.78 -25.10 -17.50
N ALA A 862 -37.64 -26.30 -16.94
CA ALA A 862 -38.79 -27.16 -16.63
C ALA A 862 -39.77 -26.48 -15.64
N GLN A 863 -39.24 -25.75 -14.66
CA GLN A 863 -40.05 -24.95 -13.73
C GLN A 863 -40.76 -23.80 -14.46
N MET A 864 -40.05 -23.03 -15.28
CA MET A 864 -40.66 -21.94 -16.07
C MET A 864 -41.73 -22.44 -17.04
N ARG A 865 -41.55 -23.63 -17.64
CA ARG A 865 -42.54 -24.23 -18.57
C ARG A 865 -43.83 -24.66 -17.88
N THR A 866 -43.80 -24.94 -16.59
CA THR A 866 -44.97 -25.42 -15.83
C THR A 866 -45.74 -24.27 -15.17
N GLN A 867 -45.11 -23.10 -15.00
CA GLN A 867 -45.78 -21.88 -14.53
C GLN A 867 -46.91 -21.30 -15.42
N PRO A 868 -46.94 -21.45 -16.76
CA PRO A 868 -48.01 -20.91 -17.61
C PRO A 868 -49.37 -21.59 -17.39
N GLU A 869 -49.42 -22.76 -16.74
CA GLU A 869 -50.63 -23.59 -16.56
C GLU A 869 -51.24 -23.55 -15.14
N GLY A 870 -50.62 -22.87 -14.16
CA GLY A 870 -51.27 -22.37 -12.94
C GLY A 870 -50.96 -23.04 -11.57
N ARG A 871 -51.34 -22.30 -10.50
CA ARG A 871 -51.47 -22.58 -9.04
C ARG A 871 -50.29 -22.44 -8.08
N ILE A 872 -49.02 -22.51 -8.50
CA ILE A 872 -47.88 -22.41 -7.57
C ILE A 872 -47.12 -21.10 -7.82
N ASP A 873 -46.94 -20.29 -6.79
CA ASP A 873 -46.15 -19.07 -6.87
C ASP A 873 -44.68 -19.37 -7.25
N ARG A 874 -44.11 -18.52 -8.10
CA ARG A 874 -42.76 -18.67 -8.64
C ARG A 874 -41.68 -18.76 -7.55
N GLN A 875 -41.72 -17.86 -6.56
CA GLN A 875 -40.73 -17.85 -5.48
C GLN A 875 -40.91 -19.04 -4.54
N ALA A 876 -42.16 -19.47 -4.30
CA ALA A 876 -42.43 -20.70 -3.56
C ALA A 876 -41.86 -21.93 -4.27
N PHE A 877 -41.96 -21.98 -5.60
CA PHE A 877 -41.43 -23.09 -6.39
C PHE A 877 -39.90 -23.09 -6.39
N THR A 878 -39.26 -21.94 -6.63
CA THR A 878 -37.80 -21.79 -6.58
C THR A 878 -37.25 -22.12 -5.19
N ALA A 879 -37.96 -21.74 -4.12
CA ALA A 879 -37.58 -22.08 -2.74
C ALA A 879 -37.58 -23.60 -2.47
N ALA A 880 -38.57 -24.34 -2.98
CA ALA A 880 -38.57 -25.80 -2.88
C ALA A 880 -37.45 -26.43 -3.72
N SER A 881 -37.22 -25.90 -4.92
CA SER A 881 -36.11 -26.31 -5.79
C SER A 881 -34.73 -26.08 -5.15
N MET A 882 -34.57 -25.02 -4.35
CA MET A 882 -33.35 -24.78 -3.59
C MET A 882 -33.08 -25.86 -2.53
N ILE A 883 -34.14 -26.38 -1.89
CA ILE A 883 -34.00 -27.47 -0.92
C ILE A 883 -33.58 -28.76 -1.62
N ASP A 884 -34.19 -29.07 -2.76
CA ASP A 884 -33.81 -30.23 -3.58
C ASP A 884 -32.34 -30.16 -4.02
N LEU A 885 -31.89 -28.99 -4.51
CA LEU A 885 -30.48 -28.79 -4.86
C LEU A 885 -29.55 -28.91 -3.65
N ALA A 886 -29.92 -28.33 -2.51
CA ALA A 886 -29.15 -28.47 -1.27
C ALA A 886 -29.06 -29.93 -0.81
N ALA A 887 -30.15 -30.69 -0.94
CA ALA A 887 -30.19 -32.12 -0.63
C ALA A 887 -29.26 -32.92 -1.55
N GLY A 888 -29.28 -32.65 -2.86
CA GLY A 888 -28.40 -33.30 -3.83
C GLY A 888 -26.91 -33.02 -3.60
N VAL A 889 -26.56 -31.82 -3.15
CA VAL A 889 -25.16 -31.43 -2.85
C VAL A 889 -24.68 -32.00 -1.51
N LEU A 890 -25.53 -32.00 -0.47
CA LEU A 890 -25.15 -32.44 0.88
C LEU A 890 -25.40 -33.92 1.15
N GLY A 891 -26.14 -34.60 0.27
CA GLY A 891 -26.39 -36.04 0.31
C GLY A 891 -27.73 -36.45 0.90
N SER A 892 -28.42 -35.57 1.63
CA SER A 892 -29.76 -35.84 2.14
C SER A 892 -30.64 -34.58 2.26
N HIS A 893 -31.96 -34.77 2.18
CA HIS A 893 -32.93 -33.70 2.42
C HIS A 893 -32.78 -33.07 3.81
N THR A 894 -32.45 -33.89 4.80
CA THR A 894 -32.22 -33.46 6.18
C THR A 894 -31.05 -32.48 6.27
N ASP A 895 -29.90 -32.82 5.68
CA ASP A 895 -28.70 -31.98 5.71
C ASP A 895 -28.94 -30.66 4.97
N GLY A 896 -29.66 -30.71 3.84
CA GLY A 896 -30.09 -29.51 3.10
C GLY A 896 -30.95 -28.56 3.94
N CYS A 897 -31.92 -29.11 4.68
CA CYS A 897 -32.76 -28.32 5.59
C CYS A 897 -31.97 -27.76 6.77
N GLU A 898 -31.14 -28.57 7.42
CA GLU A 898 -30.32 -28.12 8.55
C GLU A 898 -29.35 -27.00 8.13
N TRP A 899 -28.76 -27.10 6.94
CA TRP A 899 -27.91 -26.05 6.37
C TRP A 899 -28.64 -24.72 6.18
N LEU A 900 -29.85 -24.74 5.61
CA LEU A 900 -30.66 -23.54 5.40
C LEU A 900 -31.11 -22.91 6.73
N VAL A 901 -31.44 -23.73 7.73
CA VAL A 901 -31.83 -23.27 9.08
C VAL A 901 -30.67 -22.59 9.80
N ALA A 902 -29.45 -23.13 9.67
CA ALA A 902 -28.25 -22.63 10.32
C ALA A 902 -27.79 -21.25 9.80
N ARG A 903 -28.29 -20.79 8.64
CA ARG A 903 -27.91 -19.48 8.10
C ARG A 903 -28.65 -18.33 8.80
N PRO A 904 -27.93 -17.24 9.15
CA PRO A 904 -28.56 -16.05 9.71
C PRO A 904 -29.49 -15.38 8.69
N GLU A 905 -30.63 -14.88 9.16
CA GLU A 905 -31.59 -14.14 8.33
C GLU A 905 -31.04 -12.72 8.02
N PRO A 906 -31.02 -12.28 6.74
CA PRO A 906 -30.55 -10.94 6.38
C PRO A 906 -31.37 -9.81 7.03
N ALA A 907 -30.73 -8.67 7.31
CA ALA A 907 -31.38 -7.47 7.85
C ALA A 907 -31.87 -6.52 6.72
N GLY A 908 -33.03 -5.89 6.90
CA GLY A 908 -33.69 -5.04 5.88
C GLY A 908 -34.80 -5.79 5.15
N ARG A 909 -36.05 -5.65 5.61
CA ARG A 909 -37.13 -6.61 5.31
C ARG A 909 -38.04 -6.14 4.18
N VAL A 910 -38.03 -6.85 3.05
CA VAL A 910 -39.25 -6.99 2.24
C VAL A 910 -40.16 -8.03 2.94
N PRO A 911 -41.43 -7.69 3.27
CA PRO A 911 -42.36 -8.65 3.86
C PRO A 911 -42.61 -9.84 2.92
N ILE A 912 -42.65 -11.06 3.46
CA ILE A 912 -43.05 -12.25 2.70
C ILE A 912 -44.58 -12.27 2.63
N ASP A 913 -45.13 -12.45 1.43
CA ASP A 913 -46.57 -12.69 1.27
C ASP A 913 -46.97 -14.00 1.98
N ARG A 914 -48.01 -13.92 2.83
CA ARG A 914 -48.48 -15.06 3.62
C ARG A 914 -49.05 -16.19 2.75
N ALA A 915 -49.68 -15.88 1.63
CA ALA A 915 -50.18 -16.87 0.69
C ALA A 915 -49.03 -17.64 0.03
N VAL A 916 -47.98 -16.92 -0.40
CA VAL A 916 -46.76 -17.51 -0.97
C VAL A 916 -46.05 -18.38 0.05
N LEU A 917 -45.90 -17.89 1.29
CA LEU A 917 -45.32 -18.68 2.38
C LEU A 917 -46.11 -19.96 2.67
N ARG A 918 -47.45 -19.88 2.70
CA ARG A 918 -48.31 -21.05 2.91
C ARG A 918 -48.11 -22.06 1.78
N GLN A 919 -48.15 -21.60 0.52
CA GLN A 919 -47.93 -22.46 -0.64
C GLN A 919 -46.56 -23.14 -0.57
N ALA A 920 -45.49 -22.39 -0.30
CA ALA A 920 -44.12 -22.91 -0.18
C ALA A 920 -44.02 -24.03 0.86
N VAL A 921 -44.58 -23.84 2.06
CA VAL A 921 -44.49 -24.82 3.17
C VAL A 921 -45.38 -26.05 2.96
N THR A 922 -46.45 -25.94 2.18
CA THR A 922 -47.37 -27.05 1.89
C THR A 922 -47.08 -27.77 0.57
N LEU A 923 -46.14 -27.27 -0.24
CA LEU A 923 -45.81 -27.86 -1.52
C LEU A 923 -45.20 -29.25 -1.33
N ASP A 924 -45.83 -30.27 -1.92
CA ASP A 924 -45.33 -31.64 -1.91
C ASP A 924 -44.51 -31.90 -3.19
N PRO A 925 -43.19 -32.17 -3.07
CA PRO A 925 -42.34 -32.50 -4.21
C PRO A 925 -42.84 -33.70 -5.04
N ALA A 926 -43.54 -34.66 -4.42
CA ALA A 926 -44.09 -35.81 -5.15
C ALA A 926 -45.23 -35.42 -6.10
N ALA A 927 -45.97 -34.35 -5.77
CA ALA A 927 -47.08 -33.84 -6.56
C ALA A 927 -46.66 -32.92 -7.72
N LEU A 928 -45.36 -32.65 -7.88
CA LEU A 928 -44.84 -31.81 -8.97
C LEU A 928 -45.01 -32.49 -10.34
N PRO A 929 -45.18 -31.75 -11.45
CA PRO A 929 -45.28 -32.33 -12.79
C PRO A 929 -44.08 -33.22 -13.15
N GLU A 930 -44.32 -34.30 -13.89
CA GLU A 930 -43.30 -35.28 -14.27
C GLU A 930 -42.04 -34.66 -14.92
N PRO A 931 -42.15 -33.71 -15.87
CA PRO A 931 -40.97 -33.08 -16.46
C PRO A 931 -40.08 -32.35 -15.43
N VAL A 932 -40.68 -31.78 -14.39
CA VAL A 932 -39.95 -31.12 -13.31
C VAL A 932 -39.27 -32.14 -12.42
N ARG A 933 -39.97 -33.20 -12.01
CA ARG A 933 -39.40 -34.27 -11.18
C ARG A 933 -38.21 -34.94 -11.87
N ASN A 934 -38.33 -35.24 -13.17
CA ASN A 934 -37.24 -35.84 -13.95
C ASN A 934 -36.03 -34.89 -14.03
N ALA A 935 -36.25 -33.60 -14.28
CA ALA A 935 -35.18 -32.61 -14.32
C ALA A 935 -34.49 -32.43 -12.96
N TRP A 936 -35.25 -32.41 -11.86
CA TRP A 936 -34.71 -32.33 -10.50
C TRP A 936 -33.90 -33.58 -10.14
N GLN A 937 -34.37 -34.78 -10.51
CA GLN A 937 -33.63 -36.02 -10.29
C GLN A 937 -32.27 -36.02 -11.03
N GLN A 938 -32.25 -35.60 -12.30
CA GLN A 938 -31.01 -35.47 -13.07
C GLN A 938 -30.05 -34.45 -12.44
N ARG A 939 -30.58 -33.30 -12.00
CA ARG A 939 -29.81 -32.28 -11.27
C ARG A 939 -29.24 -32.82 -9.97
N SER A 940 -30.01 -33.56 -9.19
CA SER A 940 -29.55 -34.16 -7.93
C SER A 940 -28.43 -35.17 -8.17
N GLN A 941 -28.49 -35.96 -9.25
CA GLN A 941 -27.40 -36.88 -9.60
C GLN A 941 -26.12 -36.13 -10.01
N ALA A 942 -26.25 -35.07 -10.81
CA ALA A 942 -25.11 -34.21 -11.16
C ALA A 942 -24.52 -33.51 -9.92
N ALA A 943 -25.37 -33.06 -8.99
CA ALA A 943 -24.96 -32.47 -7.72
C ALA A 943 -24.17 -33.45 -6.85
N ALA A 944 -24.61 -34.71 -6.78
CA ALA A 944 -23.89 -35.75 -6.04
C ALA A 944 -22.52 -36.07 -6.68
N ARG A 945 -22.43 -36.16 -8.02
CA ARG A 945 -21.15 -36.33 -8.73
C ARG A 945 -20.21 -35.16 -8.46
N TYR A 946 -20.73 -33.94 -8.50
CA TYR A 946 -19.95 -32.73 -8.18
C TYR A 946 -19.46 -32.74 -6.73
N ALA A 947 -20.33 -33.05 -5.76
CA ALA A 947 -19.96 -33.12 -4.35
C ALA A 947 -18.89 -34.19 -4.08
N ALA A 948 -18.97 -35.34 -4.74
CA ALA A 948 -17.96 -36.40 -4.67
C ALA A 948 -16.61 -35.95 -5.27
N ALA A 949 -16.62 -35.35 -6.47
CA ALA A 949 -15.41 -34.81 -7.11
C ALA A 949 -14.75 -33.70 -6.28
N LEU A 950 -15.56 -32.83 -5.67
CA LEU A 950 -15.08 -31.76 -4.81
C LEU A 950 -14.44 -32.30 -3.54
N SER A 951 -15.09 -33.27 -2.88
CA SER A 951 -14.56 -33.91 -1.67
C SER A 951 -13.27 -34.68 -1.94
N ALA A 952 -13.19 -35.37 -3.09
CA ALA A 952 -11.98 -36.08 -3.51
C ALA A 952 -10.78 -35.16 -3.79
N SER A 953 -11.02 -33.89 -4.13
CA SER A 953 -9.95 -32.93 -4.42
C SER A 953 -9.11 -32.53 -3.19
N GLY A 954 -9.64 -32.71 -1.97
CA GLY A 954 -9.00 -32.28 -0.72
C GLY A 954 -8.73 -30.77 -0.64
N GLY A 955 -9.33 -29.98 -1.54
CA GLY A 955 -9.11 -28.55 -1.69
C GLY A 955 -9.81 -27.69 -0.62
N PRO A 956 -9.71 -26.36 -0.74
CA PRO A 956 -10.33 -25.43 0.21
C PRO A 956 -11.85 -25.33 0.08
N LEU A 957 -12.40 -25.82 -1.03
CA LEU A 957 -13.82 -25.82 -1.31
C LEU A 957 -14.41 -27.17 -0.92
N THR A 958 -15.51 -27.14 -0.19
CA THR A 958 -16.32 -28.28 0.24
C THR A 958 -17.74 -28.13 -0.31
N PRO A 959 -18.54 -29.21 -0.38
CA PRO A 959 -19.95 -29.14 -0.77
C PRO A 959 -20.72 -28.07 0.03
N ASN A 960 -20.43 -27.96 1.33
CA ASN A 960 -20.97 -26.95 2.23
C ASN A 960 -20.63 -25.51 1.81
N THR A 961 -19.37 -25.24 1.45
CA THR A 961 -18.91 -23.86 1.14
C THR A 961 -19.37 -23.36 -0.23
N VAL A 962 -19.58 -24.26 -1.19
CA VAL A 962 -20.00 -23.89 -2.56
C VAL A 962 -21.51 -23.73 -2.70
N LEU A 963 -22.28 -24.32 -1.77
CA LEU A 963 -23.74 -24.38 -1.86
C LEU A 963 -24.40 -22.99 -1.97
N ALA A 964 -23.92 -21.98 -1.24
CA ALA A 964 -24.45 -20.62 -1.37
C ALA A 964 -24.31 -20.05 -2.79
N SER A 965 -23.21 -20.36 -3.49
CA SER A 965 -23.01 -19.93 -4.88
C SER A 965 -23.91 -20.71 -5.84
N LEU A 966 -24.11 -22.00 -5.60
CA LEU A 966 -25.01 -22.83 -6.41
C LEU A 966 -26.48 -22.40 -6.27
N LEU A 967 -26.92 -22.14 -5.04
CA LEU A 967 -28.26 -21.64 -4.75
C LEU A 967 -28.49 -20.25 -5.37
N HIS A 968 -27.51 -19.35 -5.27
CA HIS A 968 -27.55 -18.06 -5.95
C HIS A 968 -27.71 -18.24 -7.47
N LEU A 969 -26.87 -19.08 -8.11
CA LEU A 969 -26.99 -19.36 -9.54
C LEU A 969 -28.36 -19.95 -9.90
N HIS A 970 -28.91 -20.82 -9.06
CA HIS A 970 -30.23 -21.39 -9.28
C HIS A 970 -31.32 -20.32 -9.27
N VAL A 971 -31.34 -19.43 -8.27
CA VAL A 971 -32.28 -18.31 -8.20
C VAL A 971 -32.12 -17.40 -9.41
N VAL A 972 -30.88 -17.06 -9.78
CA VAL A 972 -30.61 -16.23 -10.97
C VAL A 972 -31.14 -16.88 -12.25
N ARG A 973 -31.06 -18.20 -12.39
CA ARG A 973 -31.64 -18.91 -13.54
C ARG A 973 -33.16 -18.93 -13.50
N ALA A 974 -33.73 -19.32 -12.35
CA ALA A 974 -35.16 -19.56 -12.18
C ALA A 974 -35.98 -18.27 -12.14
N ASP A 975 -35.55 -17.26 -11.38
CA ASP A 975 -36.32 -16.03 -11.11
C ASP A 975 -35.69 -14.80 -11.76
N GLY A 976 -34.39 -14.84 -12.05
CA GLY A 976 -33.63 -13.69 -12.54
C GLY A 976 -32.81 -13.02 -11.44
N PRO A 977 -31.86 -12.15 -11.82
CA PRO A 977 -30.93 -11.53 -10.87
C PRO A 977 -31.60 -10.36 -10.15
N ASP A 978 -32.43 -10.61 -9.14
CA ASP A 978 -33.06 -9.60 -8.30
C ASP A 978 -32.69 -9.77 -6.82
N GLU A 979 -32.00 -8.80 -6.22
CA GLU A 979 -31.46 -8.95 -4.85
C GLU A 979 -32.56 -9.10 -3.80
N ASP A 980 -33.63 -8.29 -3.89
CA ASP A 980 -34.77 -8.37 -2.98
C ASP A 980 -35.54 -9.67 -3.17
N GLY A 981 -35.82 -10.04 -4.43
CA GLY A 981 -36.43 -11.32 -4.78
C GLY A 981 -35.63 -12.52 -4.28
N GLU A 982 -34.30 -12.53 -4.45
CA GLU A 982 -33.42 -13.60 -3.97
C GLU A 982 -33.47 -13.73 -2.44
N GLN A 983 -33.45 -12.62 -1.71
CA GLN A 983 -33.58 -12.65 -0.25
C GLN A 983 -34.92 -13.23 0.20
N VAL A 984 -36.02 -12.86 -0.46
CA VAL A 984 -37.35 -13.42 -0.17
C VAL A 984 -37.36 -14.93 -0.44
N THR A 985 -36.83 -15.39 -1.57
CA THR A 985 -36.76 -16.81 -1.93
C THR A 985 -35.91 -17.62 -0.93
N TYR A 986 -34.76 -17.11 -0.49
CA TYR A 986 -33.96 -17.73 0.58
C TYR A 986 -34.73 -17.88 1.89
N ARG A 987 -35.51 -16.85 2.27
CA ARG A 987 -36.32 -16.89 3.50
C ARG A 987 -37.46 -17.90 3.38
N LEU A 988 -38.11 -18.00 2.22
CA LEU A 988 -39.10 -19.04 1.93
C LEU A 988 -38.48 -20.44 2.06
N ALA A 989 -37.32 -20.68 1.45
CA ALA A 989 -36.61 -21.97 1.54
C ALA A 989 -36.27 -22.31 3.00
N ARG A 990 -35.83 -21.32 3.78
CA ARG A 990 -35.58 -21.49 5.23
C ARG A 990 -36.87 -21.81 6.00
N HIS A 991 -38.01 -21.22 5.66
CA HIS A 991 -39.29 -21.55 6.30
C HIS A 991 -39.75 -22.98 6.01
N ILE A 992 -39.59 -23.47 4.77
CA ILE A 992 -39.84 -24.87 4.42
C ILE A 992 -38.91 -25.77 5.26
N ALA A 993 -37.62 -25.46 5.33
CA ALA A 993 -36.64 -26.20 6.12
C ALA A 993 -36.98 -26.23 7.62
N LEU A 994 -37.37 -25.09 8.20
CA LEU A 994 -37.84 -25.00 9.60
C LEU A 994 -39.06 -25.88 9.86
N ALA A 995 -40.01 -25.94 8.92
CA ALA A 995 -41.19 -26.78 9.04
C ALA A 995 -40.82 -28.27 9.03
N ALA A 996 -39.89 -28.68 8.16
CA ALA A 996 -39.37 -30.05 8.10
C ALA A 996 -38.61 -30.44 9.39
N VAL A 997 -37.69 -29.60 9.87
CA VAL A 997 -36.91 -29.87 11.09
C VAL A 997 -37.80 -29.90 12.34
N ARG A 998 -38.80 -29.01 12.48
CA ARG A 998 -39.74 -29.00 13.62
C ARG A 998 -40.66 -30.22 13.68
N ARG A 999 -41.08 -30.76 12.52
CA ARG A 999 -41.87 -32.01 12.46
C ARG A 999 -41.08 -33.20 12.99
N ARG A 1000 -39.74 -33.18 12.90
CA ARG A 1000 -38.83 -34.22 13.43
C ARG A 1000 -38.66 -34.17 14.95
N VAL A 1001 -38.57 -32.97 15.55
CA VAL A 1001 -38.47 -32.79 17.01
C VAL A 1001 -39.75 -33.23 17.74
N ARG A 1002 -40.89 -33.31 17.04
CA ARG A 1002 -42.19 -33.73 17.58
C ARG A 1002 -42.46 -35.24 17.53
N THR A 1003 -41.50 -36.07 17.13
CA THR A 1003 -41.64 -37.55 17.11
C THR A 1003 -40.36 -38.15 17.73
N PRO A 1004 -40.39 -38.89 18.87
CA PRO A 1004 -41.47 -39.74 19.40
C PRO A 1004 -41.92 -39.44 20.85
N GLY A 1005 -43.24 -39.58 21.11
CA GLY A 1005 -43.78 -39.89 22.45
C GLY A 1005 -44.02 -38.75 23.44
N ALA A 1006 -45.07 -37.94 23.24
CA ALA A 1006 -45.78 -37.27 24.33
C ALA A 1006 -47.24 -37.00 23.88
N PRO A 1007 -48.26 -37.34 24.70
CA PRO A 1007 -49.66 -37.24 24.32
C PRO A 1007 -50.16 -35.80 24.31
N ARG A 1008 -51.24 -35.62 23.55
CA ARG A 1008 -51.79 -34.40 22.94
C ARG A 1008 -51.99 -33.19 23.84
#